data_AF-A0A9D9YCV1-F1
#
_entry.id   AF-A0A9D9YCV1-F1
#
_cell.length_a   1.000
_cell.length_b   1.000
_cell.length_c   1.000
_cell.angle_alpha   90.00
_cell.angle_beta   90.00
_cell.angle_gamma   90.00
#
_symmetry.space_group_name_H-M   'P 1'
#
loop_
_entity.id
_entity.type
_entity.pdbx_description
1 polymer ?
#
loop_
_entity_poly.entity_id
_entity_poly.type
_entity_poly.pdbx_seq_one_letter_code
_entity_poly.pdbx_strand_id
1 'polypeptide(L)'
;MKIALIIVAIPESSKLAQKLARLIAKKRLGKLSTHIVVNRKGTEGYSHGVNKGLNLAKLDNPDLYIVANPDLVNVRLSKKLISQAVKHFDLWGYAFKQDGDIFYGGEIDRNRLTAGLSRDKKGNFSKTDFVSGSLMLFTRKTFKKLGFWSEQYHMYYEDVDYSQRAINAGLRVGVVSSVIYEHLEMSKANVDKDGQLMASWIRFFIKNAELRNWLYELIRLPKTLYEHYPLIFHQLKRRPFVYNFMTLNFSSLAIKILNFILFLFLVRFFTANQFGLYNLVWAQIGLFMPLADMGTTNYGIFHLKKGSTTEFSKLFSVRLVLSIFIAIVTLIYTYGVFRQPELLLLTALSTPVVLANAVSGSFLIYTTLIARTYLASLYSLFFNTFLIAVLIGLMVGRFGMRSLFLAEGILFGLYGLYLWLKTKQMMRLKIGIPKMSYLKNITRKSYMYILLSFFAGLYFKVDLLILQYFKGVHEVGVYASGYKFFEALIFVGSSYTIAATPIYKQHLEEDRPAVKKKIIRDSTLLFILGMGIAIFSWFSAPIILPFALGKEFVQGIWAFRVVIFALPFLLVSAVCMNVLYLLKKVKWVVAIFLFQIFVNIVGNVIFVPLFSYHASAIITVLCEMLNTAITIPLVIKAYENIG
;
A
#
# COMPACT_ATOMS: atom_id res chain seq x y z
N MET A 1 -2.13 26.91 50.87
CA MET A 1 -2.16 26.12 49.63
C MET A 1 -2.90 26.91 48.56
N LYS A 2 -2.16 27.33 47.52
CA LYS A 2 -2.70 27.88 46.28
C LYS A 2 -3.02 26.72 45.34
N ILE A 3 -4.22 26.70 44.77
CA ILE A 3 -4.68 25.62 43.89
C ILE A 3 -5.07 26.24 42.55
N ALA A 4 -4.67 25.61 41.45
CA ALA A 4 -5.18 25.91 40.12
C ALA A 4 -6.11 24.79 39.65
N LEU A 5 -7.34 25.13 39.32
CA LEU A 5 -8.33 24.25 38.72
C LEU A 5 -8.40 24.53 37.22
N ILE A 6 -8.16 23.51 36.42
CA ILE A 6 -8.19 23.55 34.96
C ILE A 6 -9.31 22.62 34.50
N ILE A 7 -10.30 23.17 33.80
CA ILE A 7 -11.40 22.39 33.22
C ILE A 7 -11.34 22.55 31.71
N VAL A 8 -11.16 21.44 31.00
CA VAL A 8 -11.10 21.42 29.53
C VAL A 8 -12.46 20.98 29.00
N ALA A 9 -13.10 21.83 28.20
CA ALA A 9 -14.43 21.60 27.67
C ALA A 9 -14.46 21.81 26.15
N ILE A 10 -15.46 21.24 25.50
CA ILE A 10 -15.89 21.63 24.15
C ILE A 10 -17.10 22.58 24.25
N PRO A 11 -17.45 23.34 23.18
CA PRO A 11 -18.52 24.33 23.23
C PRO A 11 -19.83 23.80 23.82
N GLU A 12 -20.21 22.57 23.48
CA GLU A 12 -21.42 21.90 23.96
C GLU A 12 -21.41 21.61 25.46
N SER A 13 -20.22 21.40 26.05
CA SER A 13 -20.01 21.09 27.47
C SER A 13 -19.60 22.30 28.32
N SER A 14 -19.49 23.50 27.72
CA SER A 14 -19.03 24.72 28.39
C SER A 14 -19.88 25.11 29.61
N LYS A 15 -21.20 24.93 29.53
CA LYS A 15 -22.13 25.15 30.66
C LYS A 15 -21.88 24.18 31.82
N LEU A 16 -21.58 22.91 31.52
CA LEU A 16 -21.23 21.93 32.55
C LEU A 16 -19.90 22.29 33.22
N ALA A 17 -18.91 22.74 32.44
CA ALA A 17 -17.62 23.20 32.97
C ALA A 17 -17.79 24.35 33.99
N GLN A 18 -18.64 25.34 33.66
CA GLN A 18 -18.95 26.44 34.57
C GLN A 18 -19.67 25.97 35.84
N LYS A 19 -20.60 25.00 35.73
CA LYS A 19 -21.30 24.41 36.87
C LYS A 19 -20.32 23.68 37.80
N LEU A 20 -19.42 22.88 37.24
CA LEU A 20 -18.40 22.14 37.99
C LEU A 20 -17.42 23.10 38.69
N ALA A 21 -16.94 24.13 38.00
CA ALA A 21 -16.09 25.18 38.57
C ALA A 21 -16.74 25.82 39.81
N ARG A 22 -18.01 26.21 39.73
CA ARG A 22 -18.77 26.78 40.85
C ARG A 22 -18.90 25.79 42.01
N LEU A 23 -19.14 24.51 41.72
CA LEU A 23 -19.28 23.47 42.73
C LEU A 23 -17.97 23.24 43.50
N ILE A 24 -16.84 23.20 42.80
CA ILE A 24 -15.52 23.04 43.43
C ILE A 24 -15.12 24.30 44.21
N ALA A 25 -15.41 25.50 43.70
CA ALA A 25 -15.14 26.75 44.40
C ALA A 25 -15.87 26.84 45.76
N LYS A 26 -17.11 26.33 45.85
CA LYS A 26 -17.88 26.28 47.11
C LYS A 26 -17.24 25.41 48.20
N LYS A 27 -16.32 24.50 47.87
CA LYS A 27 -15.68 23.57 48.83
C LYS A 27 -14.58 24.22 49.69
N ARG A 28 -14.28 25.51 49.51
CA ARG A 28 -13.30 26.29 50.32
C ARG A 28 -11.95 25.58 50.51
N LEU A 29 -11.38 25.07 49.40
CA LEU A 29 -10.15 24.27 49.41
C LEU A 29 -8.86 25.09 49.67
N GLY A 30 -8.92 26.43 49.56
CA GLY A 30 -7.80 27.34 49.69
C GLY A 30 -7.95 28.55 48.76
N LYS A 31 -6.83 29.21 48.40
CA LYS A 31 -6.80 30.23 47.33
C LYS A 31 -6.89 29.50 45.98
N LEU A 32 -8.07 29.51 45.37
CA LEU A 32 -8.37 28.77 44.13
C LEU A 32 -8.36 29.73 42.93
N SER A 33 -7.51 29.47 41.95
CA SER A 33 -7.60 30.04 40.60
C SER A 33 -8.32 29.03 39.71
N THR A 34 -9.23 29.50 38.85
CA THR A 34 -10.03 28.62 37.97
C THR A 34 -9.86 29.04 36.52
N HIS A 35 -9.45 28.09 35.69
CA HIS A 35 -9.13 28.26 34.28
C HIS A 35 -10.01 27.30 33.46
N ILE A 36 -11.06 27.82 32.82
CA ILE A 36 -11.91 27.04 31.92
C ILE A 36 -11.41 27.24 30.48
N VAL A 37 -10.98 26.15 29.85
CA VAL A 37 -10.50 26.15 28.47
C VAL A 37 -11.53 25.50 27.58
N VAL A 38 -12.00 26.22 26.56
CA VAL A 38 -12.94 25.70 25.57
C VAL A 38 -12.19 25.39 24.28
N ASN A 39 -12.01 24.11 23.98
CA ASN A 39 -11.33 23.62 22.78
C ASN A 39 -12.24 23.65 21.56
N ARG A 40 -11.66 23.89 20.38
CA ARG A 40 -12.33 23.70 19.10
C ARG A 40 -12.50 22.21 18.80
N LYS A 41 -13.75 21.77 18.69
CA LYS A 41 -14.11 20.36 18.45
C LYS A 41 -13.45 19.83 17.17
N GLY A 42 -12.75 18.71 17.28
CA GLY A 42 -12.14 18.00 16.14
C GLY A 42 -10.79 18.55 15.68
N THR A 43 -10.35 19.72 16.15
CA THR A 43 -9.04 20.29 15.79
C THR A 43 -8.08 20.32 16.96
N GLU A 44 -8.56 20.63 18.17
CA GLU A 44 -7.71 20.76 19.37
C GLU A 44 -7.92 19.56 20.31
N GLY A 45 -6.83 18.85 20.60
CA GLY A 45 -6.86 17.66 21.47
C GLY A 45 -6.98 18.00 22.95
N TYR A 46 -7.29 17.01 23.79
CA TYR A 46 -7.45 17.21 25.23
C TYR A 46 -6.18 17.76 25.88
N SER A 47 -5.01 17.17 25.58
CA SER A 47 -3.68 17.64 26.02
C SER A 47 -3.43 19.11 25.67
N HIS A 48 -3.86 19.56 24.49
CA HIS A 48 -3.71 20.95 24.07
C HIS A 48 -4.51 21.89 24.98
N GLY A 49 -5.75 21.50 25.32
CA GLY A 49 -6.59 22.23 26.26
C GLY A 49 -6.01 22.29 27.66
N VAL A 50 -5.48 21.14 28.15
CA VAL A 50 -4.80 21.06 29.45
C VAL A 50 -3.57 21.97 29.47
N ASN A 51 -2.74 21.93 28.43
CA ASN A 51 -1.52 22.74 28.32
C ASN A 51 -1.82 24.24 28.29
N LYS A 52 -2.88 24.66 27.57
CA LYS A 52 -3.34 26.04 27.57
C LYS A 52 -3.78 26.49 28.98
N GLY A 53 -4.50 25.64 29.70
CA GLY A 53 -4.88 25.90 31.09
C GLY A 53 -3.69 25.96 32.04
N LEU A 54 -2.70 25.07 31.86
CA LEU A 54 -1.47 25.05 32.65
C LEU A 54 -0.61 26.30 32.42
N ASN A 55 -0.54 26.77 31.18
CA ASN A 55 0.16 28.02 30.84
C ASN A 55 -0.44 29.22 31.56
N LEU A 56 -1.77 29.35 31.56
CA LEU A 56 -2.47 30.41 32.29
C LEU A 56 -2.26 30.29 33.81
N ALA A 57 -2.41 29.08 34.34
CA ALA A 57 -2.26 28.81 35.77
C ALA A 57 -0.84 29.01 36.32
N LYS A 58 0.20 28.91 35.47
CA LYS A 58 1.60 29.08 35.90
C LYS A 58 1.86 30.47 36.48
N LEU A 59 1.13 31.49 36.01
CA LEU A 59 1.24 32.87 36.50
C LEU A 59 0.84 33.00 37.97
N ASP A 60 -0.09 32.17 38.45
CA ASP A 60 -0.59 32.19 39.84
C ASP A 60 0.37 31.51 40.84
N ASN A 61 1.41 30.83 40.31
CA ASN A 61 2.38 30.02 41.04
C ASN A 61 1.71 29.08 42.08
N PRO A 62 0.85 28.13 41.64
CA PRO A 62 0.06 27.28 42.51
C PRO A 62 0.88 26.14 43.14
N ASP A 63 0.52 25.71 44.34
CA ASP A 63 1.13 24.56 45.02
C ASP A 63 0.62 23.23 44.45
N LEU A 64 -0.61 23.24 43.92
CA LEU A 64 -1.33 22.09 43.42
C LEU A 64 -2.13 22.43 42.17
N TYR A 65 -2.11 21.53 41.19
CA TYR A 65 -2.93 21.59 39.99
C TYR A 65 -4.02 20.52 40.07
N ILE A 66 -5.22 20.87 39.60
CA ILE A 66 -6.36 19.97 39.44
C ILE A 66 -6.82 20.09 37.99
N VAL A 67 -6.74 19.00 37.22
CA VAL A 67 -7.28 18.88 35.87
C VAL A 67 -8.55 18.05 35.95
N ALA A 68 -9.63 18.52 35.33
CA ALA A 68 -10.92 17.85 35.39
C ALA A 68 -11.69 17.95 34.07
N ASN A 69 -12.45 16.90 33.77
CA ASN A 69 -13.48 16.93 32.73
C ASN A 69 -14.73 17.69 33.19
N PRO A 70 -15.55 18.23 32.28
CA PRO A 70 -16.74 18.99 32.64
C PRO A 70 -17.93 18.11 33.08
N ASP A 71 -17.91 16.82 32.79
CA ASP A 71 -18.98 15.83 32.97
C ASP A 71 -18.93 15.09 34.33
N LEU A 72 -18.17 15.63 35.29
CA LEU A 72 -18.08 15.09 36.64
C LEU A 72 -19.29 15.48 37.50
N VAL A 73 -19.85 14.51 38.21
CA VAL A 73 -20.94 14.68 39.17
C VAL A 73 -20.53 14.16 40.55
N ASN A 74 -21.15 14.68 41.60
CA ASN A 74 -20.92 14.22 42.99
C ASN A 74 -19.46 14.32 43.46
N VAL A 75 -18.70 15.28 42.94
CA VAL A 75 -17.29 15.50 43.32
C VAL A 75 -17.17 15.99 44.78
N ARG A 76 -16.61 15.16 45.66
CA ARG A 76 -16.42 15.46 47.09
C ARG A 76 -14.95 15.70 47.43
N LEU A 77 -14.40 16.83 46.97
CA LEU A 77 -13.08 17.30 47.37
C LEU A 77 -13.13 18.00 48.74
N SER A 78 -12.15 17.73 49.60
CA SER A 78 -11.95 18.44 50.87
C SER A 78 -10.48 18.76 51.12
N LYS A 79 -10.21 19.88 51.82
CA LYS A 79 -8.84 20.29 52.18
C LYS A 79 -8.12 19.22 53.01
N LYS A 80 -8.83 18.55 53.93
CA LYS A 80 -8.30 17.46 54.75
C LYS A 80 -7.82 16.30 53.88
N LEU A 81 -8.66 15.86 52.94
CA LEU A 81 -8.33 14.72 52.07
C LEU A 81 -7.17 15.02 51.13
N ILE A 82 -7.14 16.22 50.53
CA ILE A 82 -6.02 16.66 49.70
C ILE A 82 -4.72 16.70 50.51
N SER A 83 -4.77 17.23 51.74
CA SER A 83 -3.58 17.31 52.62
C SER A 83 -3.06 15.93 53.03
N GLN A 84 -3.94 14.93 53.15
CA GLN A 84 -3.54 13.53 53.36
C GLN A 84 -2.95 12.93 52.09
N ALA A 85 -3.59 13.12 50.93
CA ALA A 85 -3.13 12.57 49.65
C ALA A 85 -1.72 13.05 49.27
N VAL A 86 -1.39 14.33 49.50
CA VAL A 86 -0.05 14.90 49.22
C VAL A 86 1.06 14.20 50.02
N LYS A 87 0.76 13.62 51.19
CA LYS A 87 1.74 12.84 51.96
C LYS A 87 2.09 11.52 51.27
N HIS A 88 1.14 10.93 50.55
CA HIS A 88 1.31 9.64 49.87
C HIS A 88 1.75 9.78 48.41
N PHE A 89 1.26 10.79 47.69
CA PHE A 89 1.38 10.88 46.23
C PHE A 89 1.82 12.28 45.76
N ASP A 90 2.62 12.31 44.70
CA ASP A 90 2.98 13.52 43.95
C ASP A 90 1.97 13.77 42.79
N LEU A 91 1.32 12.71 42.29
CA LEU A 91 0.29 12.69 41.25
C LEU A 91 -0.79 11.68 41.66
N TRP A 92 -2.07 12.06 41.70
CA TRP A 92 -3.13 11.12 42.07
C TRP A 92 -4.50 11.46 41.47
N GLY A 93 -5.38 10.46 41.48
CA GLY A 93 -6.81 10.61 41.20
C GLY A 93 -7.67 10.07 42.34
N TYR A 94 -8.98 10.02 42.10
CA TYR A 94 -9.94 9.42 43.03
C TYR A 94 -10.63 8.23 42.36
N ALA A 95 -11.12 7.30 43.19
CA ALA A 95 -12.03 6.27 42.69
C ALA A 95 -13.27 6.92 42.07
N PHE A 96 -13.83 6.30 41.04
CA PHE A 96 -14.97 6.86 40.33
C PHE A 96 -15.93 5.80 39.84
N LYS A 97 -17.21 6.18 39.75
CA LYS A 97 -18.27 5.36 39.18
C LYS A 97 -18.53 5.79 37.74
N GLN A 98 -18.53 4.83 36.83
CA GLN A 98 -18.84 5.02 35.42
C GLN A 98 -19.60 3.78 34.93
N ASP A 99 -20.72 3.98 34.24
CA ASP A 99 -21.59 2.91 33.73
C ASP A 99 -22.04 1.84 34.74
N GLY A 100 -22.16 2.21 36.02
CA GLY A 100 -22.56 1.28 37.08
C GLY A 100 -21.39 0.60 37.79
N ASP A 101 -20.21 0.56 37.18
CA ASP A 101 -18.98 0.03 37.78
C ASP A 101 -18.22 1.09 38.57
N ILE A 102 -17.43 0.66 39.55
CA ILE A 102 -16.50 1.51 40.31
C ILE A 102 -15.07 1.13 39.96
N PHE A 103 -14.28 2.13 39.57
CA PHE A 103 -12.88 1.99 39.20
C PHE A 103 -11.96 2.58 40.27
N TYR A 104 -10.88 1.86 40.56
CA TYR A 104 -9.92 2.17 41.64
C TYR A 104 -8.52 2.51 41.12
N GLY A 105 -8.39 2.78 39.82
CA GLY A 105 -7.14 3.15 39.17
C GLY A 105 -7.03 2.58 37.76
N GLY A 106 -5.88 2.82 37.16
CA GLY A 106 -5.51 2.34 35.83
C GLY A 106 -4.37 1.34 35.90
N GLU A 107 -4.49 0.25 35.14
CA GLU A 107 -3.49 -0.82 35.01
C GLU A 107 -3.02 -0.93 33.56
N ILE A 108 -1.74 -1.24 33.37
CA ILE A 108 -1.12 -1.41 32.05
C ILE A 108 -0.70 -2.87 31.86
N ASP A 109 -1.16 -3.51 30.78
CA ASP A 109 -0.63 -4.82 30.37
C ASP A 109 0.84 -4.65 30.01
N ARG A 110 1.75 -5.28 30.77
CA ARG A 110 3.20 -5.16 30.58
C ARG A 110 3.71 -5.71 29.25
N ASN A 111 2.99 -6.64 28.62
CA ASN A 111 3.40 -7.21 27.34
C ASN A 111 2.93 -6.33 26.16
N ARG A 112 1.71 -5.78 26.22
CA ARG A 112 1.11 -5.01 25.11
C ARG A 112 1.14 -3.50 25.29
N LEU A 113 1.42 -3.04 26.50
CA LEU A 113 1.28 -1.65 26.92
C LEU A 113 -0.13 -1.09 26.68
N THR A 114 -1.15 -1.94 26.72
CA THR A 114 -2.55 -1.53 26.67
C THR A 114 -3.03 -1.10 28.05
N ALA A 115 -3.63 0.07 28.14
CA ALA A 115 -4.17 0.64 29.38
C ALA A 115 -5.64 0.24 29.60
N GLY A 116 -5.97 -0.19 30.81
CA GLY A 116 -7.33 -0.51 31.25
C GLY A 116 -7.63 0.04 32.64
N LEU A 117 -8.91 0.14 32.99
CA LEU A 117 -9.34 0.58 34.33
C LEU A 117 -9.52 -0.64 35.25
N SER A 118 -8.99 -0.57 36.47
CA SER A 118 -9.05 -1.64 37.47
C SER A 118 -10.28 -1.48 38.38
N ARG A 119 -10.95 -2.60 38.65
CA ARG A 119 -12.08 -2.70 39.58
C ARG A 119 -11.66 -3.13 40.99
N ASP A 120 -10.37 -3.42 41.19
CA ASP A 120 -9.88 -3.99 42.44
C ASP A 120 -9.49 -2.90 43.46
N LYS A 121 -10.21 -2.86 44.59
CA LYS A 121 -9.90 -1.95 45.70
C LYS A 121 -8.78 -2.52 46.57
N LYS A 122 -7.56 -1.97 46.42
CA LYS A 122 -6.38 -2.40 47.20
C LYS A 122 -6.22 -1.69 48.55
N GLY A 123 -6.86 -0.53 48.75
CA GLY A 123 -6.78 0.26 49.98
C GLY A 123 -7.37 1.66 49.81
N ASN A 124 -7.30 2.50 50.85
CA ASN A 124 -7.75 3.90 50.76
C ASN A 124 -6.75 4.80 50.00
N PHE A 125 -5.46 4.45 50.05
CA PHE A 125 -4.38 5.07 49.28
C PHE A 125 -3.60 3.94 48.61
N SER A 126 -3.76 3.76 47.30
CA SER A 126 -3.12 2.67 46.54
C SER A 126 -2.29 3.22 45.39
N LYS A 127 -1.20 2.53 45.05
CA LYS A 127 -0.44 2.82 43.82
C LYS A 127 -1.23 2.33 42.60
N THR A 128 -0.99 2.98 41.46
CA THR A 128 -1.64 2.69 40.18
C THR A 128 -0.63 2.89 39.05
N ASP A 129 -0.80 2.20 37.92
CA ASP A 129 0.08 2.36 36.75
C ASP A 129 -0.24 3.68 36.01
N PHE A 130 -1.52 4.07 35.97
CA PHE A 130 -1.90 5.43 35.56
C PHE A 130 -3.11 5.97 36.31
N VAL A 131 -3.25 7.29 36.32
CA VAL A 131 -4.39 8.03 36.86
C VAL A 131 -5.28 8.48 35.71
N SER A 132 -6.61 8.29 35.81
CA SER A 132 -7.56 8.76 34.80
C SER A 132 -7.50 10.28 34.63
N GLY A 133 -7.47 10.74 33.38
CA GLY A 133 -7.52 12.16 33.01
C GLY A 133 -8.84 12.85 33.39
N SER A 134 -9.90 12.09 33.71
CA SER A 134 -11.21 12.65 34.10
C SER A 134 -11.13 13.54 35.35
N LEU A 135 -10.29 13.19 36.33
CA LEU A 135 -9.97 14.01 37.49
C LEU A 135 -8.57 13.67 38.02
N MET A 136 -7.60 14.53 37.70
CA MET A 136 -6.19 14.33 38.02
C MET A 136 -5.63 15.49 38.84
N LEU A 137 -4.92 15.17 39.92
CA LEU A 137 -4.31 16.14 40.82
C LEU A 137 -2.81 15.92 40.88
N PHE A 138 -2.02 16.99 40.81
CA PHE A 138 -0.57 16.90 40.93
C PHE A 138 0.07 18.13 41.55
N THR A 139 1.17 17.88 42.25
CA THR A 139 1.90 18.93 42.95
C THR A 139 2.70 19.81 41.99
N ARG A 140 3.07 21.02 42.45
CA ARG A 140 4.02 21.89 41.73
C ARG A 140 5.34 21.18 41.41
N LYS A 141 5.81 20.33 42.32
CA LYS A 141 7.01 19.50 42.13
C LYS A 141 6.86 18.60 40.90
N THR A 142 5.71 17.93 40.74
CA THR A 142 5.38 17.12 39.56
C THR A 142 5.42 17.97 38.29
N PHE A 143 4.74 19.12 38.28
CA PHE A 143 4.73 19.99 37.10
C PHE A 143 6.11 20.52 36.72
N LYS A 144 6.92 20.94 37.71
CA LYS A 144 8.31 21.38 37.46
C LYS A 144 9.18 20.27 36.87
N LYS A 145 8.93 19.01 37.24
CA LYS A 145 9.72 17.87 36.78
C LYS A 145 9.30 17.34 35.41
N LEU A 146 7.99 17.30 35.13
CA LEU A 146 7.45 16.68 33.91
C LEU A 146 7.07 17.67 32.81
N GLY A 147 6.79 18.92 33.17
CA GLY A 147 6.26 19.93 32.26
C GLY A 147 4.86 19.62 31.76
N PHE A 148 4.64 19.94 30.48
CA PHE A 148 3.34 19.85 29.79
C PHE A 148 2.96 18.42 29.38
N TRP A 149 1.68 18.24 29.08
CA TRP A 149 1.12 17.01 28.54
C TRP A 149 1.53 16.88 27.07
N SER A 150 1.70 15.64 26.59
CA SER A 150 2.17 15.43 25.21
C SER A 150 1.02 15.62 24.22
N GLU A 151 1.14 16.60 23.33
CA GLU A 151 0.13 16.89 22.30
C GLU A 151 0.13 15.88 21.14
N GLN A 152 1.05 14.91 21.16
CA GLN A 152 1.03 13.78 20.21
C GLN A 152 -0.20 12.87 20.40
N TYR A 153 -0.84 12.93 21.57
CA TYR A 153 -2.10 12.28 21.90
C TYR A 153 -3.23 13.32 21.76
N HIS A 154 -4.02 13.20 20.70
CA HIS A 154 -5.15 14.10 20.47
C HIS A 154 -6.30 13.81 21.46
N MET A 155 -6.60 12.52 21.66
CA MET A 155 -7.52 12.01 22.68
C MET A 155 -7.07 10.59 23.09
N TYR A 156 -7.27 10.26 24.35
CA TYR A 156 -6.87 9.02 25.02
C TYR A 156 -5.34 8.80 25.08
N TYR A 157 -4.89 8.13 26.16
CA TYR A 157 -3.49 7.89 26.51
C TYR A 157 -2.66 9.11 26.92
N GLU A 158 -3.19 10.33 26.88
CA GLU A 158 -2.48 11.50 27.40
C GLU A 158 -2.23 11.41 28.92
N ASP A 159 -3.19 10.85 29.64
CA ASP A 159 -3.19 10.63 31.07
C ASP A 159 -2.31 9.43 31.46
N VAL A 160 -2.33 8.38 30.64
CA VAL A 160 -1.42 7.23 30.69
C VAL A 160 0.03 7.70 30.50
N ASP A 161 0.31 8.49 29.46
CA ASP A 161 1.64 9.05 29.19
C ASP A 161 2.14 9.95 30.32
N TYR A 162 1.29 10.86 30.83
CA TYR A 162 1.68 11.76 31.92
C TYR A 162 1.98 10.98 33.20
N SER A 163 1.17 9.96 33.51
CA SER A 163 1.37 9.09 34.67
C SER A 163 2.64 8.25 34.54
N GLN A 164 2.89 7.66 33.36
CA GLN A 164 4.09 6.86 33.13
C GLN A 164 5.37 7.72 33.21
N ARG A 165 5.34 8.94 32.65
CA ARG A 165 6.43 9.91 32.83
C ARG A 165 6.67 10.25 34.30
N ALA A 166 5.62 10.36 35.10
CA ALA A 166 5.74 10.58 36.55
C ALA A 166 6.42 9.41 37.25
N ILE A 167 5.98 8.17 36.97
CA ILE A 167 6.57 6.94 37.54
C ILE A 167 8.04 6.82 37.15
N ASN A 168 8.37 7.01 35.86
CA ASN A 168 9.75 6.94 35.35
C ASN A 168 10.64 8.03 35.97
N ALA A 169 10.06 9.16 36.35
CA ALA A 169 10.73 10.22 37.08
C ALA A 169 10.84 9.97 38.60
N GLY A 170 10.44 8.79 39.10
CA GLY A 170 10.49 8.43 40.52
C GLY A 170 9.47 9.18 41.38
N LEU A 171 8.39 9.71 40.79
CA LEU A 171 7.30 10.35 41.52
C LEU A 171 6.26 9.32 41.97
N ARG A 172 5.61 9.58 43.10
CA ARG A 172 4.62 8.65 43.67
C ARG A 172 3.26 8.88 43.00
N VAL A 173 2.79 7.88 42.26
CA VAL A 173 1.51 7.91 41.55
C VAL A 173 0.50 6.98 42.22
N GLY A 174 -0.74 7.43 42.40
CA GLY A 174 -1.74 6.65 43.12
C GLY A 174 -3.19 7.09 42.97
N VAL A 175 -4.08 6.38 43.66
CA VAL A 175 -5.51 6.66 43.74
C VAL A 175 -5.95 6.72 45.19
N VAL A 176 -6.87 7.66 45.45
CA VAL A 176 -7.55 7.81 46.73
C VAL A 176 -8.97 7.23 46.63
N SER A 177 -9.22 6.14 47.33
CA SER A 177 -10.47 5.36 47.20
C SER A 177 -11.50 5.61 48.31
N SER A 178 -11.21 6.55 49.23
CA SER A 178 -12.12 6.92 50.32
C SER A 178 -13.30 7.80 49.86
N VAL A 179 -13.23 8.32 48.64
CA VAL A 179 -14.28 9.14 48.02
C VAL A 179 -14.47 8.65 46.59
N ILE A 180 -15.72 8.61 46.15
CA ILE A 180 -16.11 8.23 44.80
C ILE A 180 -16.87 9.40 44.17
N TYR A 181 -16.48 9.78 42.95
CA TYR A 181 -17.24 10.70 42.09
C TYR A 181 -17.88 9.95 40.93
N GLU A 182 -18.84 10.56 40.25
CA GLU A 182 -19.47 9.98 39.06
C GLU A 182 -18.93 10.65 37.80
N HIS A 183 -18.53 9.84 36.82
CA HIS A 183 -18.08 10.28 35.50
C HIS A 183 -19.14 9.89 34.48
N LEU A 184 -19.89 10.87 33.98
CA LEU A 184 -20.90 10.62 32.95
C LEU A 184 -20.17 10.38 31.63
N GLU A 185 -20.14 9.15 31.12
CA GLU A 185 -19.35 8.80 29.93
C GLU A 185 -19.92 9.40 28.63
N MET A 186 -19.70 10.71 28.44
CA MET A 186 -20.10 11.43 27.23
C MET A 186 -19.29 11.00 26.00
N SER A 187 -18.19 10.27 26.20
CA SER A 187 -17.33 9.74 25.14
C SER A 187 -18.00 8.68 24.25
N LYS A 188 -19.09 8.04 24.71
CA LYS A 188 -19.86 7.08 23.90
C LYS A 188 -20.52 7.71 22.66
N ALA A 189 -20.71 9.04 22.67
CA ALA A 189 -21.20 9.78 21.50
C ALA A 189 -20.13 10.01 20.42
N ASN A 190 -18.86 9.66 20.67
CA ASN A 190 -17.78 9.81 19.69
C ASN A 190 -17.72 8.60 18.75
N VAL A 191 -18.14 8.81 17.49
CA VAL A 191 -18.23 7.78 16.43
C VAL A 191 -16.88 7.09 16.12
N ASP A 192 -15.74 7.71 16.47
CA ASP A 192 -14.39 7.19 16.17
C ASP A 192 -13.55 6.95 17.44
N LYS A 193 -14.21 6.70 18.59
CA LYS A 193 -13.54 6.47 19.88
C LYS A 193 -12.46 5.37 19.80
N ASP A 194 -12.84 4.19 19.30
CA ASP A 194 -11.93 3.04 19.20
C ASP A 194 -10.77 3.32 18.23
N GLY A 195 -11.04 4.11 17.19
CA GLY A 195 -10.04 4.55 16.22
C GLY A 195 -8.96 5.43 16.81
N GLN A 196 -9.38 6.42 17.61
CA GLN A 196 -8.48 7.31 18.33
C GLN A 196 -7.73 6.57 19.44
N LEU A 197 -8.41 5.68 20.17
CA LEU A 197 -7.79 4.84 21.19
C LEU A 197 -6.68 3.97 20.59
N MET A 198 -6.93 3.30 19.46
CA MET A 198 -5.92 2.47 18.78
C MET A 198 -4.75 3.32 18.29
N ALA A 199 -5.01 4.46 17.65
CA ALA A 199 -3.95 5.34 17.16
C ALA A 199 -3.07 5.87 18.30
N SER A 200 -3.68 6.26 19.42
CA SER A 200 -2.98 6.72 20.61
C SER A 200 -2.21 5.58 21.30
N TRP A 201 -2.79 4.37 21.39
CA TRP A 201 -2.09 3.18 21.87
C TRP A 201 -0.86 2.87 21.03
N ILE A 202 -0.96 2.88 19.69
CA ILE A 202 0.20 2.64 18.80
C ILE A 202 1.31 3.66 19.07
N ARG A 203 0.97 4.95 19.23
CA ARG A 203 1.97 5.97 19.59
C ARG A 203 2.61 5.71 20.95
N PHE A 204 1.81 5.31 21.94
CA PHE A 204 2.31 4.94 23.27
C PHE A 204 3.20 3.70 23.23
N PHE A 205 2.81 2.68 22.46
CA PHE A 205 3.58 1.47 22.22
C PHE A 205 4.92 1.81 21.56
N ILE A 206 4.92 2.50 20.42
CA ILE A 206 6.18 2.88 19.73
C ILE A 206 7.11 3.68 20.63
N LYS A 207 6.56 4.56 21.49
CA LYS A 207 7.34 5.40 22.40
C LYS A 207 7.93 4.63 23.59
N ASN A 208 7.22 3.65 24.14
CA ASN A 208 7.56 3.02 25.42
C ASN A 208 7.88 1.51 25.31
N ALA A 209 7.69 0.89 24.15
CA ALA A 209 7.93 -0.54 23.95
C ALA A 209 9.42 -0.87 23.97
N GLU A 210 9.77 -1.87 24.78
CA GLU A 210 11.07 -2.53 24.74
C GLU A 210 11.07 -3.64 23.68
N LEU A 211 12.25 -4.22 23.40
CA LEU A 211 12.39 -5.31 22.43
C LEU A 211 11.44 -6.49 22.72
N ARG A 212 11.22 -6.79 24.00
CA ARG A 212 10.28 -7.85 24.42
C ARG A 212 8.84 -7.56 23.99
N ASN A 213 8.38 -6.31 24.09
CA ASN A 213 7.05 -5.92 23.66
C ASN A 213 6.89 -6.07 22.15
N TRP A 214 7.90 -5.64 21.39
CA TRP A 214 7.95 -5.79 19.94
C TRP A 214 7.92 -7.25 19.51
N LEU A 215 8.70 -8.12 20.15
CA LEU A 215 8.70 -9.56 19.88
C LEU A 215 7.33 -10.19 20.19
N TYR A 216 6.72 -9.83 21.32
CA TYR A 216 5.40 -10.33 21.69
C TYR A 216 4.31 -9.93 20.70
N GLU A 217 4.25 -8.65 20.31
CA GLU A 217 3.29 -8.19 19.30
C GLU A 217 3.59 -8.73 17.90
N LEU A 218 4.85 -9.01 17.55
CA LEU A 218 5.19 -9.66 16.28
C LEU A 218 4.62 -11.08 16.21
N ILE A 219 4.77 -11.86 17.28
CA ILE A 219 4.19 -13.22 17.37
C ILE A 219 2.66 -13.16 17.36
N ARG A 220 2.07 -12.19 18.06
CA ARG A 220 0.61 -12.02 18.15
C ARG A 220 0.01 -11.31 16.95
N LEU A 221 0.81 -10.73 16.05
CA LEU A 221 0.35 -9.87 14.96
C LEU A 221 -0.85 -10.43 14.19
N PRO A 222 -0.93 -11.74 13.86
CA PRO A 222 -2.12 -12.30 13.21
C PRO A 222 -3.42 -12.09 14.01
N LYS A 223 -3.37 -12.31 15.34
CA LYS A 223 -4.49 -12.09 16.25
C LYS A 223 -4.77 -10.60 16.44
N THR A 224 -3.75 -9.76 16.58
CA THR A 224 -3.92 -8.30 16.70
C THR A 224 -4.59 -7.73 15.45
N LEU A 225 -4.19 -8.17 14.26
CA LEU A 225 -4.82 -7.80 12.99
C LEU A 225 -6.26 -8.30 12.91
N TYR A 226 -6.57 -9.50 13.39
CA TYR A 226 -7.94 -10.00 13.45
C TYR A 226 -8.81 -9.19 14.43
N GLU A 227 -8.35 -8.91 15.65
CA GLU A 227 -9.09 -8.10 16.63
C GLU A 227 -9.43 -6.70 16.09
N HIS A 228 -8.51 -6.10 15.32
CA HIS A 228 -8.62 -4.73 14.85
C HIS A 228 -9.02 -4.62 13.36
N TYR A 229 -9.25 -5.73 12.65
CA TYR A 229 -9.60 -5.70 11.22
C TYR A 229 -10.82 -4.82 10.93
N PRO A 230 -11.91 -4.84 11.73
CA PRO A 230 -13.10 -4.04 11.44
C PRO A 230 -12.77 -2.54 11.50
N LEU A 231 -11.97 -2.15 12.49
CA LEU A 231 -11.55 -0.78 12.74
C LEU A 231 -10.60 -0.28 11.66
N ILE A 232 -9.54 -1.05 11.37
CA ILE A 232 -8.55 -0.73 10.32
C ILE A 232 -9.28 -0.58 8.99
N PHE A 233 -10.16 -1.52 8.65
CA PHE A 233 -10.92 -1.48 7.41
C PHE A 233 -11.89 -0.31 7.34
N HIS A 234 -12.57 0.02 8.46
CA HIS A 234 -13.44 1.18 8.55
C HIS A 234 -12.66 2.49 8.33
N GLN A 235 -11.52 2.66 8.99
CA GLN A 235 -10.66 3.84 8.82
C GLN A 235 -10.10 3.96 7.40
N LEU A 236 -9.66 2.84 6.79
CA LEU A 236 -9.20 2.82 5.42
C LEU A 236 -10.29 3.28 4.46
N LYS A 237 -11.53 2.76 4.61
CA LYS A 237 -12.68 3.18 3.79
C LYS A 237 -13.02 4.66 3.90
N ARG A 238 -12.79 5.30 5.06
CA ARG A 238 -12.98 6.75 5.24
C ARG A 238 -11.94 7.60 4.50
N ARG A 239 -10.84 6.99 4.02
CA ARG A 239 -9.80 7.64 3.22
C ARG A 239 -9.79 7.05 1.80
N PRO A 240 -10.64 7.52 0.87
CA PRO A 240 -10.81 6.92 -0.45
C PRO A 240 -9.51 6.74 -1.23
N PHE A 241 -8.58 7.68 -1.13
CA PHE A 241 -7.25 7.56 -1.75
C PHE A 241 -6.49 6.35 -1.21
N VAL A 242 -6.38 6.21 0.12
CA VAL A 242 -5.65 5.12 0.76
C VAL A 242 -6.30 3.78 0.45
N TYR A 243 -7.62 3.71 0.51
CA TYR A 243 -8.36 2.49 0.17
C TYR A 243 -8.15 2.08 -1.29
N ASN A 244 -8.31 3.02 -2.25
CA ASN A 244 -8.05 2.74 -3.66
C ASN A 244 -6.61 2.28 -3.89
N PHE A 245 -5.63 3.00 -3.32
CA PHE A 245 -4.22 2.69 -3.45
C PHE A 245 -3.88 1.29 -2.90
N MET A 246 -4.30 0.99 -1.67
CA MET A 246 -4.00 -0.29 -1.03
C MET A 246 -4.66 -1.45 -1.77
N THR A 247 -5.94 -1.33 -2.14
CA THR A 247 -6.64 -2.40 -2.87
C THR A 247 -6.03 -2.64 -4.25
N LEU A 248 -5.63 -1.58 -4.98
CA LEU A 248 -4.97 -1.73 -6.28
C LEU A 248 -3.64 -2.49 -6.16
N ASN A 249 -2.79 -2.09 -5.21
CA ASN A 249 -1.49 -2.72 -5.02
C ASN A 249 -1.62 -4.16 -4.51
N PHE A 250 -2.50 -4.40 -3.53
CA PHE A 250 -2.76 -5.74 -3.00
C PHE A 250 -3.32 -6.69 -4.07
N SER A 251 -4.34 -6.25 -4.81
CA SER A 251 -4.89 -7.06 -5.90
C SER A 251 -3.86 -7.34 -6.98
N SER A 252 -3.04 -6.36 -7.36
CA SER A 252 -1.97 -6.57 -8.35
C SER A 252 -0.93 -7.59 -7.88
N LEU A 253 -0.50 -7.49 -6.62
CA LEU A 253 0.44 -8.45 -6.02
C LEU A 253 -0.16 -9.85 -5.93
N ALA A 254 -1.40 -9.95 -5.46
CA ALA A 254 -2.11 -11.22 -5.36
C ALA A 254 -2.28 -11.90 -6.73
N ILE A 255 -2.64 -11.14 -7.78
CA ILE A 255 -2.72 -11.65 -9.15
C ILE A 255 -1.36 -12.17 -9.64
N LYS A 256 -0.25 -11.48 -9.33
CA LYS A 256 1.10 -11.96 -9.69
C LYS A 256 1.46 -13.27 -8.97
N ILE A 257 1.14 -13.39 -7.68
CA ILE A 257 1.34 -14.62 -6.90
C ILE A 257 0.52 -15.76 -7.49
N LEU A 258 -0.76 -15.52 -7.80
CA LEU A 258 -1.63 -16.52 -8.43
C LEU A 258 -1.10 -16.97 -9.79
N ASN A 259 -0.61 -16.05 -10.63
CA ASN A 259 0.01 -16.40 -11.92
C ASN A 259 1.30 -17.21 -11.74
N PHE A 260 2.08 -16.93 -10.70
CA PHE A 260 3.26 -17.73 -10.37
C PHE A 260 2.86 -19.14 -9.91
N ILE A 261 1.80 -19.29 -9.12
CA ILE A 261 1.22 -20.60 -8.78
C ILE A 261 0.78 -21.32 -10.05
N LEU A 262 0.03 -20.66 -10.95
CA LEU A 262 -0.37 -21.25 -12.23
C LEU A 262 0.85 -21.74 -13.03
N PHE A 263 1.91 -20.93 -13.09
CA PHE A 263 3.17 -21.31 -13.72
C PHE A 263 3.77 -22.60 -13.14
N LEU A 264 3.81 -22.75 -11.82
CA LEU A 264 4.31 -23.98 -11.18
C LEU A 264 3.48 -25.22 -11.56
N PHE A 265 2.18 -25.07 -11.76
CA PHE A 265 1.36 -26.16 -12.30
C PHE A 265 1.66 -26.41 -13.77
N LEU A 266 1.75 -25.37 -14.61
CA LEU A 266 2.06 -25.52 -16.03
C LEU A 266 3.35 -26.31 -16.25
N VAL A 267 4.45 -25.98 -15.57
CA VAL A 267 5.73 -26.69 -15.72
C VAL A 267 5.76 -28.11 -15.11
N ARG A 268 4.72 -28.50 -14.36
CA ARG A 268 4.59 -29.86 -13.80
C ARG A 268 3.67 -30.75 -14.64
N PHE A 269 2.68 -30.16 -15.31
CA PHE A 269 1.69 -30.90 -16.08
C PHE A 269 1.97 -30.87 -17.59
N PHE A 270 2.69 -29.87 -18.09
CA PHE A 270 2.99 -29.73 -19.51
C PHE A 270 4.39 -30.25 -19.86
N THR A 271 4.53 -30.72 -21.09
CA THR A 271 5.83 -30.95 -21.70
C THR A 271 6.50 -29.63 -22.10
N ALA A 272 7.81 -29.64 -22.35
CA ALA A 272 8.56 -28.47 -22.82
C ALA A 272 7.97 -27.90 -24.12
N ASN A 273 7.52 -28.74 -25.04
CA ASN A 273 6.85 -28.30 -26.27
C ASN A 273 5.50 -27.60 -25.99
N GLN A 274 4.66 -28.18 -25.11
CA GLN A 274 3.37 -27.58 -24.75
C GLN A 274 3.56 -26.25 -24.02
N PHE A 275 4.51 -26.18 -23.09
CA PHE A 275 4.84 -24.95 -22.39
C PHE A 275 5.47 -23.90 -23.33
N GLY A 276 6.26 -24.33 -24.32
CA GLY A 276 6.76 -23.48 -25.39
C GLY A 276 5.63 -22.86 -26.21
N LEU A 277 4.67 -23.67 -26.69
CA LEU A 277 3.47 -23.18 -27.37
C LEU A 277 2.68 -22.19 -26.49
N TYR A 278 2.52 -22.50 -25.20
CA TYR A 278 1.81 -21.62 -24.26
C TYR A 278 2.46 -20.23 -24.22
N ASN A 279 3.78 -20.18 -24.05
CA ASN A 279 4.51 -18.91 -24.00
C ASN A 279 4.51 -18.18 -25.34
N LEU A 280 4.50 -18.88 -26.47
CA LEU A 280 4.42 -18.27 -27.80
C LEU A 280 3.07 -17.58 -28.05
N VAL A 281 1.96 -18.21 -27.67
CA VAL A 281 0.63 -17.57 -27.76
C VAL A 281 0.62 -16.27 -26.95
N TRP A 282 1.08 -16.31 -25.71
CA TRP A 282 1.14 -15.13 -24.86
C TRP A 282 2.17 -14.09 -25.32
N ALA A 283 3.27 -14.49 -25.96
CA ALA A 283 4.23 -13.58 -26.55
C ALA A 283 3.61 -12.79 -27.71
N GLN A 284 2.85 -13.46 -28.59
CA GLN A 284 2.14 -12.82 -29.70
C GLN A 284 1.05 -11.87 -29.22
N ILE A 285 0.20 -12.33 -28.29
CA ILE A 285 -0.86 -11.49 -27.71
C ILE A 285 -0.25 -10.30 -26.98
N GLY A 286 0.77 -10.53 -26.16
CA GLY A 286 1.47 -9.49 -25.41
C GLY A 286 2.17 -8.46 -26.30
N LEU A 287 2.70 -8.87 -27.45
CA LEU A 287 3.33 -7.99 -28.43
C LEU A 287 2.35 -6.95 -29.00
N PHE A 288 1.14 -7.37 -29.35
CA PHE A 288 0.14 -6.49 -29.97
C PHE A 288 -0.83 -5.84 -28.97
N MET A 289 -0.94 -6.33 -27.73
CA MET A 289 -1.85 -5.78 -26.71
C MET A 289 -1.69 -4.26 -26.47
N PRO A 290 -0.47 -3.68 -26.41
CA PRO A 290 -0.32 -2.23 -26.30
C PRO A 290 -0.99 -1.44 -27.45
N LEU A 291 -1.04 -2.03 -28.64
CA LEU A 291 -1.71 -1.46 -29.81
C LEU A 291 -3.23 -1.63 -29.76
N ALA A 292 -3.78 -2.57 -28.98
CA ALA A 292 -5.22 -2.67 -28.75
C ALA A 292 -5.72 -1.55 -27.82
N ASP A 293 -4.91 -1.15 -26.83
CA ASP A 293 -5.25 -0.02 -25.97
C ASP A 293 -5.00 1.34 -26.65
N MET A 294 -3.98 1.47 -27.52
CA MET A 294 -3.55 2.73 -28.17
C MET A 294 -3.52 3.96 -27.22
N GLY A 295 -3.20 3.75 -25.94
CA GLY A 295 -3.20 4.81 -24.93
C GLY A 295 -4.59 5.37 -24.60
N THR A 296 -5.67 4.73 -25.07
CA THR A 296 -7.06 5.13 -24.81
C THR A 296 -7.40 5.09 -23.33
N THR A 297 -6.77 4.20 -22.53
CA THR A 297 -6.98 4.16 -21.07
C THR A 297 -6.52 5.46 -20.42
N ASN A 298 -5.27 5.88 -20.70
CA ASN A 298 -4.71 7.12 -20.17
C ASN A 298 -5.47 8.34 -20.71
N TYR A 299 -5.80 8.35 -22.01
CA TYR A 299 -6.63 9.40 -22.58
C TYR A 299 -7.96 9.53 -21.84
N GLY A 300 -8.65 8.41 -21.60
CA GLY A 300 -9.92 8.35 -20.90
C GLY A 300 -9.83 8.90 -19.47
N ILE A 301 -8.83 8.49 -18.71
CA ILE A 301 -8.63 8.92 -17.32
C ILE A 301 -8.34 10.43 -17.23
N PHE A 302 -7.52 10.97 -18.12
CA PHE A 302 -7.08 12.37 -18.03
C PHE A 302 -8.01 13.38 -18.74
N HIS A 303 -8.78 12.95 -19.74
CA HIS A 303 -9.57 13.86 -20.58
C HIS A 303 -11.09 13.72 -20.42
N LEU A 304 -11.60 12.57 -19.97
CA LEU A 304 -13.02 12.44 -19.71
C LEU A 304 -13.38 13.04 -18.36
N LYS A 305 -14.59 13.60 -18.29
CA LYS A 305 -15.17 14.12 -17.05
C LYS A 305 -16.26 13.18 -16.56
N LYS A 306 -16.50 13.16 -15.25
CA LYS A 306 -17.63 12.43 -14.66
C LYS A 306 -18.94 12.87 -15.34
N GLY A 307 -19.75 11.91 -15.80
CA GLY A 307 -21.02 12.17 -16.50
C GLY A 307 -20.92 12.33 -18.02
N SER A 308 -19.73 12.27 -18.63
CA SER A 308 -19.55 12.40 -20.09
C SER A 308 -19.90 11.13 -20.89
N THR A 309 -21.16 10.68 -20.82
CA THR A 309 -21.64 9.41 -21.41
C THR A 309 -21.42 9.30 -22.92
N THR A 310 -21.62 10.39 -23.67
CA THR A 310 -21.43 10.41 -25.14
C THR A 310 -19.97 10.25 -25.52
N GLU A 311 -19.06 11.00 -24.89
CA GLU A 311 -17.63 10.90 -25.15
C GLU A 311 -17.06 9.54 -24.70
N PHE A 312 -17.53 9.03 -23.55
CA PHE A 312 -17.19 7.69 -23.11
C PHE A 312 -17.64 6.63 -24.12
N SER A 313 -18.85 6.76 -24.68
CA SER A 313 -19.35 5.83 -25.71
C SER A 313 -18.48 5.86 -26.98
N LYS A 314 -18.06 7.04 -27.44
CA LYS A 314 -17.12 7.17 -28.57
C LYS A 314 -15.79 6.49 -28.28
N LEU A 315 -15.22 6.71 -27.10
CA LEU A 315 -13.96 6.09 -26.68
C LEU A 315 -14.10 4.56 -26.58
N PHE A 316 -15.20 4.07 -26.01
CA PHE A 316 -15.52 2.65 -25.92
C PHE A 316 -15.61 2.01 -27.32
N SER A 317 -16.28 2.66 -28.27
CA SER A 317 -16.34 2.20 -29.67
C SER A 317 -14.98 2.14 -30.34
N VAL A 318 -14.11 3.14 -30.15
CA VAL A 318 -12.72 3.09 -30.62
C VAL A 318 -12.01 1.85 -30.09
N ARG A 319 -12.09 1.60 -28.78
CA ARG A 319 -11.44 0.46 -28.12
C ARG A 319 -11.91 -0.88 -28.66
N LEU A 320 -13.22 -1.04 -28.88
CA LEU A 320 -13.77 -2.26 -29.46
C LEU A 320 -13.25 -2.50 -30.89
N VAL A 321 -13.32 -1.49 -31.76
CA VAL A 321 -12.85 -1.61 -33.15
C VAL A 321 -11.36 -1.94 -33.20
N LEU A 322 -10.54 -1.25 -32.40
CA LEU A 322 -9.11 -1.52 -32.31
C LEU A 322 -8.82 -2.93 -31.80
N SER A 323 -9.58 -3.42 -30.82
CA SER A 323 -9.34 -4.75 -30.26
C SER A 323 -9.73 -5.87 -31.22
N ILE A 324 -10.81 -5.68 -32.00
CA ILE A 324 -11.17 -6.61 -33.09
C ILE A 324 -10.08 -6.61 -34.17
N PHE A 325 -9.64 -5.42 -34.59
CA PHE A 325 -8.57 -5.28 -35.58
C PHE A 325 -7.29 -5.97 -35.09
N ILE A 326 -6.87 -5.72 -33.85
CA ILE A 326 -5.65 -6.32 -33.29
C ILE A 326 -5.78 -7.84 -33.09
N ALA A 327 -6.96 -8.35 -32.74
CA ALA A 327 -7.20 -9.80 -32.71
C ALA A 327 -6.97 -10.43 -34.10
N ILE A 328 -7.53 -9.82 -35.15
CA ILE A 328 -7.34 -10.27 -36.54
C ILE A 328 -5.87 -10.18 -36.96
N VAL A 329 -5.20 -9.06 -36.69
CA VAL A 329 -3.77 -8.87 -36.98
C VAL A 329 -2.92 -9.93 -36.28
N THR A 330 -3.23 -10.25 -35.03
CA THR A 330 -2.51 -11.28 -34.27
C THR A 330 -2.66 -12.65 -34.94
N LEU A 331 -3.83 -13.00 -35.44
CA LEU A 331 -4.06 -14.27 -36.16
C LEU A 331 -3.36 -14.32 -37.51
N ILE A 332 -3.45 -13.24 -38.30
CA ILE A 332 -2.75 -13.13 -39.58
C ILE A 332 -1.24 -13.25 -39.38
N TYR A 333 -0.71 -12.56 -38.37
CA TYR A 333 0.71 -12.64 -37.99
C TYR A 333 1.09 -14.07 -37.59
N THR A 334 0.28 -14.72 -36.75
CA THR A 334 0.54 -16.09 -36.29
C THR A 334 0.58 -17.07 -37.46
N TYR A 335 -0.39 -16.98 -38.37
CA TYR A 335 -0.44 -17.79 -39.57
C TYR A 335 0.77 -17.52 -40.49
N GLY A 336 1.05 -16.24 -40.79
CA GLY A 336 2.09 -15.85 -41.74
C GLY A 336 3.51 -16.15 -41.29
N VAL A 337 3.81 -15.99 -40.00
CA VAL A 337 5.17 -16.16 -39.46
C VAL A 337 5.46 -17.61 -39.07
N PHE A 338 4.55 -18.27 -38.36
CA PHE A 338 4.84 -19.58 -37.77
C PHE A 338 4.42 -20.74 -38.67
N ARG A 339 3.34 -20.57 -39.44
CA ARG A 339 2.75 -21.63 -40.29
C ARG A 339 2.47 -22.95 -39.53
N GLN A 340 2.19 -22.86 -38.23
CA GLN A 340 1.86 -24.01 -37.37
C GLN A 340 0.37 -24.00 -37.03
N PRO A 341 -0.42 -24.99 -37.49
CA PRO A 341 -1.87 -25.02 -37.27
C PRO A 341 -2.26 -25.06 -35.79
N GLU A 342 -1.52 -25.79 -34.96
CA GLU A 342 -1.79 -25.88 -33.52
C GLU A 342 -1.61 -24.53 -32.83
N LEU A 343 -0.52 -23.82 -33.14
CA LEU A 343 -0.27 -22.49 -32.58
C LEU A 343 -1.35 -21.49 -33.01
N LEU A 344 -1.77 -21.53 -34.28
CA LEU A 344 -2.85 -20.68 -34.77
C LEU A 344 -4.17 -20.96 -34.05
N LEU A 345 -4.51 -22.22 -33.83
CA LEU A 345 -5.72 -22.61 -33.10
C LEU A 345 -5.69 -22.10 -31.65
N LEU A 346 -4.57 -22.30 -30.93
CA LEU A 346 -4.43 -21.84 -29.56
C LEU A 346 -4.47 -20.31 -29.46
N THR A 347 -3.82 -19.60 -30.39
CA THR A 347 -3.91 -18.13 -30.47
C THR A 347 -5.35 -17.68 -30.76
N ALA A 348 -6.07 -18.36 -31.65
CA ALA A 348 -7.48 -18.07 -31.93
C ALA A 348 -8.36 -18.20 -30.69
N LEU A 349 -8.18 -19.27 -29.91
CA LEU A 349 -8.91 -19.50 -28.66
C LEU A 349 -8.62 -18.42 -27.60
N SER A 350 -7.43 -17.82 -27.58
CA SER A 350 -7.08 -16.73 -26.65
C SER A 350 -7.41 -15.31 -27.17
N THR A 351 -7.85 -15.12 -28.41
CA THR A 351 -8.24 -13.78 -28.90
C THR A 351 -9.34 -13.06 -28.09
N PRO A 352 -10.30 -13.74 -27.41
CA PRO A 352 -11.24 -13.07 -26.50
C PRO A 352 -10.56 -12.25 -25.40
N VAL A 353 -9.31 -12.57 -25.02
CA VAL A 353 -8.51 -11.80 -24.05
C VAL A 353 -8.32 -10.35 -24.52
N VAL A 354 -8.11 -10.12 -25.82
CA VAL A 354 -7.89 -8.78 -26.39
C VAL A 354 -9.15 -7.94 -26.25
N LEU A 355 -10.32 -8.51 -26.52
CA LEU A 355 -11.62 -7.84 -26.33
C LEU A 355 -11.90 -7.58 -24.84
N ALA A 356 -11.65 -8.57 -23.99
CA ALA A 356 -11.83 -8.44 -22.54
C ALA A 356 -10.93 -7.32 -21.96
N ASN A 357 -9.71 -7.16 -22.46
CA ASN A 357 -8.82 -6.05 -22.09
C ASN A 357 -9.42 -4.69 -22.46
N ALA A 358 -9.98 -4.56 -23.66
CA ALA A 358 -10.65 -3.34 -24.14
C ALA A 358 -11.78 -2.90 -23.21
N VAL A 359 -12.62 -3.86 -22.81
CA VAL A 359 -13.76 -3.63 -21.92
C VAL A 359 -13.29 -3.37 -20.48
N SER A 360 -12.30 -4.14 -20.00
CA SER A 360 -11.75 -3.97 -18.66
C SER A 360 -11.10 -2.60 -18.46
N GLY A 361 -10.32 -2.12 -19.43
CA GLY A 361 -9.77 -0.76 -19.34
C GLY A 361 -10.84 0.34 -19.46
N SER A 362 -11.96 0.09 -20.15
CA SER A 362 -13.12 1.00 -20.12
C SER A 362 -13.77 1.04 -18.73
N PHE A 363 -13.93 -0.12 -18.09
CA PHE A 363 -14.41 -0.21 -16.71
C PHE A 363 -13.45 0.47 -15.72
N LEU A 364 -12.13 0.37 -15.95
CA LEU A 364 -11.12 1.09 -15.18
C LEU A 364 -11.26 2.61 -15.33
N ILE A 365 -11.44 3.12 -16.56
CA ILE A 365 -11.71 4.55 -16.78
C ILE A 365 -12.96 4.96 -15.99
N TYR A 366 -14.06 4.23 -16.13
CA TYR A 366 -15.32 4.54 -15.43
C TYR A 366 -15.14 4.60 -13.91
N THR A 367 -14.57 3.54 -13.32
CA THR A 367 -14.35 3.44 -11.86
C THR A 367 -13.42 4.54 -11.35
N THR A 368 -12.46 4.97 -12.16
CA THR A 368 -11.58 6.11 -11.85
C THR A 368 -12.34 7.43 -11.86
N LEU A 369 -13.22 7.67 -12.85
CA LEU A 369 -14.03 8.90 -12.92
C LEU A 369 -14.99 9.07 -11.73
N ILE A 370 -15.38 7.98 -11.07
CA ILE A 370 -16.21 7.99 -9.86
C ILE A 370 -15.41 7.82 -8.56
N ALA A 371 -14.08 7.86 -8.63
CA ALA A 371 -13.14 7.66 -7.51
C ALA A 371 -13.30 6.32 -6.76
N ARG A 372 -13.71 5.26 -7.46
CA ARG A 372 -13.89 3.89 -6.93
C ARG A 372 -13.05 2.87 -7.70
N THR A 373 -11.81 3.22 -8.03
CA THR A 373 -10.85 2.37 -8.77
C THR A 373 -10.62 1.00 -8.10
N TYR A 374 -10.85 0.89 -6.78
CA TYR A 374 -10.85 -0.38 -6.05
C TYR A 374 -11.83 -1.43 -6.64
N LEU A 375 -12.93 -1.02 -7.29
CA LEU A 375 -13.88 -1.95 -7.90
C LEU A 375 -13.27 -2.69 -9.10
N ALA A 376 -12.54 -1.99 -9.97
CA ALA A 376 -11.88 -2.61 -11.11
C ALA A 376 -10.82 -3.63 -10.67
N SER A 377 -10.05 -3.31 -9.63
CA SER A 377 -9.04 -4.23 -9.09
C SER A 377 -9.63 -5.42 -8.37
N LEU A 378 -10.71 -5.27 -7.58
CA LEU A 378 -11.39 -6.41 -6.96
C LEU A 378 -12.01 -7.33 -8.01
N TYR A 379 -12.69 -6.78 -9.03
CA TYR A 379 -13.29 -7.60 -10.09
C TYR A 379 -12.23 -8.35 -10.88
N SER A 380 -11.09 -7.72 -11.16
CA SER A 380 -9.95 -8.38 -11.78
C SER A 380 -9.37 -9.47 -10.89
N LEU A 381 -9.21 -9.24 -9.57
CA LEU A 381 -8.70 -10.24 -8.63
C LEU A 381 -9.63 -11.46 -8.55
N PHE A 382 -10.94 -11.26 -8.35
CA PHE A 382 -11.90 -12.36 -8.32
C PHE A 382 -11.90 -13.17 -9.61
N PHE A 383 -11.89 -12.50 -10.76
CA PHE A 383 -11.82 -13.15 -12.06
C PHE A 383 -10.53 -13.99 -12.20
N ASN A 384 -9.36 -13.42 -11.88
CA ASN A 384 -8.09 -14.12 -11.99
C ASN A 384 -8.02 -15.32 -11.03
N THR A 385 -8.49 -15.19 -9.80
CA THR A 385 -8.57 -16.31 -8.86
C THR A 385 -9.44 -17.43 -9.41
N PHE A 386 -10.62 -17.10 -9.95
CA PHE A 386 -11.51 -18.08 -10.54
C PHE A 386 -10.91 -18.74 -11.80
N LEU A 387 -10.37 -17.94 -12.72
CA LEU A 387 -9.69 -18.41 -13.93
C LEU A 387 -8.58 -19.41 -13.58
N ILE A 388 -7.69 -19.03 -12.67
CA ILE A 388 -6.55 -19.86 -12.29
C ILE A 388 -7.00 -21.14 -11.59
N ALA A 389 -8.02 -21.08 -10.74
CA ALA A 389 -8.61 -22.27 -10.13
C ALA A 389 -9.19 -23.23 -11.19
N VAL A 390 -9.89 -22.73 -12.20
CA VAL A 390 -10.42 -23.55 -13.31
C VAL A 390 -9.28 -24.16 -14.13
N LEU A 391 -8.27 -23.38 -14.51
CA LEU A 391 -7.13 -23.88 -15.30
C LEU A 391 -6.35 -24.96 -14.53
N ILE A 392 -6.12 -24.76 -13.23
CA ILE A 392 -5.50 -25.77 -12.36
C ILE A 392 -6.39 -27.02 -12.27
N GLY A 393 -7.70 -26.86 -12.07
CA GLY A 393 -8.64 -27.97 -12.05
C GLY A 393 -8.63 -28.80 -13.34
N LEU A 394 -8.56 -28.16 -14.50
CA LEU A 394 -8.44 -28.83 -15.80
C LEU A 394 -7.13 -29.60 -15.94
N MET A 395 -6.01 -29.03 -15.49
CA MET A 395 -4.72 -29.73 -15.50
C MET A 395 -4.71 -30.96 -14.58
N VAL A 396 -5.26 -30.83 -13.36
CA VAL A 396 -5.41 -31.94 -12.41
C VAL A 396 -6.32 -33.03 -12.99
N GLY A 397 -7.40 -32.63 -13.67
CA GLY A 397 -8.29 -33.52 -14.43
C GLY A 397 -7.69 -34.09 -15.72
N ARG A 398 -6.40 -33.82 -16.01
CA ARG A 398 -5.66 -34.29 -17.20
C ARG A 398 -6.27 -33.89 -18.54
N PHE A 399 -7.01 -32.77 -18.57
CA PHE A 399 -7.48 -32.21 -19.83
C PHE A 399 -6.31 -31.63 -20.65
N GLY A 400 -6.38 -31.77 -21.96
CA GLY A 400 -5.33 -31.30 -22.88
C GLY A 400 -5.26 -29.77 -22.98
N MET A 401 -4.15 -29.27 -23.52
CA MET A 401 -3.88 -27.84 -23.69
C MET A 401 -5.00 -27.08 -24.41
N ARG A 402 -5.59 -27.66 -25.47
CA ARG A 402 -6.73 -27.05 -26.18
C ARG A 402 -7.91 -26.74 -25.26
N SER A 403 -8.21 -27.61 -24.30
CA SER A 403 -9.28 -27.41 -23.32
C SER A 403 -8.97 -26.25 -22.37
N LEU A 404 -7.70 -26.07 -21.98
CA LEU A 404 -7.29 -24.93 -21.16
C LEU A 404 -7.49 -23.61 -21.92
N PHE A 405 -7.02 -23.53 -23.17
CA PHE A 405 -7.18 -22.34 -24.01
C PHE A 405 -8.65 -22.04 -24.34
N LEU A 406 -9.46 -23.07 -24.56
CA LEU A 406 -10.90 -22.92 -24.75
C LEU A 406 -11.57 -22.37 -23.48
N ALA A 407 -11.27 -22.95 -22.32
CA ALA A 407 -11.80 -22.47 -21.04
C ALA A 407 -11.37 -21.03 -20.76
N GLU A 408 -10.10 -20.70 -21.00
CA GLU A 408 -9.57 -19.34 -20.91
C GLU A 408 -10.36 -18.38 -21.81
N GLY A 409 -10.49 -18.68 -23.10
CA GLY A 409 -11.24 -17.87 -24.06
C GLY A 409 -12.69 -17.63 -23.64
N ILE A 410 -13.38 -18.69 -23.20
CA ILE A 410 -14.76 -18.59 -22.68
C ILE A 410 -14.81 -17.69 -21.45
N LEU A 411 -13.93 -17.91 -20.48
CA LEU A 411 -13.93 -17.17 -19.22
C LEU A 411 -13.62 -15.68 -19.44
N PHE A 412 -12.63 -15.35 -20.27
CA PHE A 412 -12.37 -13.95 -20.64
C PHE A 412 -13.54 -13.34 -21.43
N GLY A 413 -14.18 -14.10 -22.31
CA GLY A 413 -15.40 -13.67 -23.01
C GLY A 413 -16.53 -13.34 -22.04
N LEU A 414 -16.81 -14.22 -21.07
CA LEU A 414 -17.83 -14.01 -20.03
C LEU A 414 -17.48 -12.84 -19.11
N TYR A 415 -16.22 -12.69 -18.73
CA TYR A 415 -15.74 -11.55 -17.93
C TYR A 415 -15.90 -10.23 -18.69
N GLY A 416 -15.49 -10.20 -19.96
CA GLY A 416 -15.69 -9.06 -20.85
C GLY A 416 -17.17 -8.71 -21.00
N LEU A 417 -18.04 -9.71 -21.21
CA LEU A 417 -19.49 -9.52 -21.28
C LEU A 417 -20.05 -8.94 -19.99
N TYR A 418 -19.67 -9.49 -18.83
CA TYR A 418 -20.09 -9.00 -17.52
C TYR A 418 -19.70 -7.53 -17.29
N LEU A 419 -18.43 -7.19 -17.56
CA LEU A 419 -17.96 -5.81 -17.42
C LEU A 419 -18.62 -4.87 -18.42
N TRP A 420 -18.90 -5.32 -19.63
CA TRP A 420 -19.64 -4.55 -20.61
C TRP A 420 -21.06 -4.27 -20.13
N LEU A 421 -21.78 -5.26 -19.62
CA LEU A 421 -23.14 -5.08 -19.08
C LEU A 421 -23.15 -4.07 -17.93
N LYS A 422 -22.18 -4.17 -16.99
CA LYS A 422 -22.03 -3.19 -15.91
C LYS A 422 -21.75 -1.79 -16.44
N THR A 423 -20.83 -1.66 -17.38
CA THR A 423 -20.48 -0.36 -17.97
C THR A 423 -21.64 0.21 -18.79
N LYS A 424 -22.39 -0.63 -19.51
CA LYS A 424 -23.57 -0.25 -20.30
C LYS A 424 -24.68 0.29 -19.39
N GLN A 425 -24.99 -0.41 -18.31
CA GLN A 425 -25.99 0.02 -17.32
C GLN A 425 -25.62 1.38 -16.71
N MET A 426 -24.34 1.59 -16.40
CA MET A 426 -23.87 2.78 -15.70
C MET A 426 -23.66 4.00 -16.63
N MET A 427 -23.24 3.76 -17.88
CA MET A 427 -22.85 4.81 -18.83
C MET A 427 -23.77 4.97 -20.04
N ARG A 428 -24.85 4.18 -20.15
CA ARG A 428 -25.81 4.19 -21.28
C ARG A 428 -25.09 4.09 -22.63
N LEU A 429 -24.18 3.12 -22.74
CA LEU A 429 -23.29 2.97 -23.90
C LEU A 429 -24.07 2.85 -25.21
N LYS A 430 -23.68 3.67 -26.19
CA LYS A 430 -24.08 3.52 -27.59
C LYS A 430 -22.86 3.15 -28.42
N ILE A 431 -22.92 1.98 -29.07
CA ILE A 431 -21.86 1.55 -29.97
C ILE A 431 -22.10 2.20 -31.34
N GLY A 432 -21.09 2.90 -31.85
CA GLY A 432 -21.11 3.46 -33.20
C GLY A 432 -19.76 3.34 -33.89
N ILE A 433 -19.70 3.67 -35.17
CA ILE A 433 -18.44 3.68 -35.92
C ILE A 433 -17.63 4.91 -35.50
N PRO A 434 -16.41 4.74 -34.97
CA PRO A 434 -15.60 5.87 -34.53
C PRO A 434 -15.13 6.70 -35.73
N LYS A 435 -15.25 8.03 -35.62
CA LYS A 435 -14.73 8.95 -36.63
C LYS A 435 -13.20 8.93 -36.63
N MET A 436 -12.58 8.86 -37.81
CA MET A 436 -11.12 8.89 -37.97
C MET A 436 -10.47 10.12 -37.32
N SER A 437 -11.15 11.27 -37.34
CA SER A 437 -10.67 12.49 -36.67
C SER A 437 -10.52 12.33 -35.15
N TYR A 438 -11.39 11.54 -34.52
CA TYR A 438 -11.32 11.26 -33.09
C TYR A 438 -10.15 10.35 -32.75
N LEU A 439 -9.94 9.29 -33.55
CA LEU A 439 -8.78 8.41 -33.42
C LEU A 439 -7.47 9.20 -33.56
N LYS A 440 -7.34 10.06 -34.59
CA LYS A 440 -6.18 10.93 -34.79
C LYS A 440 -5.91 11.85 -33.58
N ASN A 441 -6.95 12.34 -32.91
CA ASN A 441 -6.78 13.19 -31.74
C ASN A 441 -6.27 12.40 -30.53
N ILE A 442 -6.80 11.20 -30.28
CA ILE A 442 -6.35 10.31 -29.19
C ILE A 442 -4.89 9.94 -29.39
N THR A 443 -4.53 9.49 -30.60
CA THR A 443 -3.17 9.07 -30.92
C THR A 443 -2.19 10.23 -30.77
N ARG A 444 -2.49 11.42 -31.31
CA ARG A 444 -1.65 12.62 -31.16
C ARG A 444 -1.38 12.96 -29.69
N LYS A 445 -2.36 12.76 -28.80
CA LYS A 445 -2.22 13.06 -27.37
C LYS A 445 -1.53 11.96 -26.56
N SER A 446 -1.50 10.73 -27.09
CA SER A 446 -1.06 9.55 -26.33
C SER A 446 0.14 8.82 -26.96
N TYR A 447 0.62 9.25 -28.14
CA TYR A 447 1.61 8.51 -28.93
C TYR A 447 2.88 8.14 -28.17
N MET A 448 3.37 9.01 -27.28
CA MET A 448 4.54 8.72 -26.45
C MET A 448 4.32 7.52 -25.52
N TYR A 449 3.14 7.39 -24.93
CA TYR A 449 2.79 6.24 -24.09
C TYR A 449 2.55 4.98 -24.92
N ILE A 450 2.02 5.12 -26.15
CA ILE A 450 1.85 4.00 -27.08
C ILE A 450 3.21 3.42 -27.46
N LEU A 451 4.13 4.28 -27.93
CA LEU A 451 5.48 3.88 -28.33
C LEU A 451 6.22 3.23 -27.16
N LEU A 452 6.12 3.84 -25.97
CA LEU A 452 6.73 3.31 -24.76
C LEU A 452 6.23 1.89 -24.44
N SER A 453 4.91 1.70 -24.33
CA SER A 453 4.33 0.39 -23.97
C SER A 453 4.58 -0.65 -25.05
N PHE A 454 4.54 -0.27 -26.33
CA PHE A 454 4.81 -1.16 -27.45
C PHE A 454 6.28 -1.61 -27.49
N PHE A 455 7.24 -0.68 -27.40
CA PHE A 455 8.65 -1.04 -27.44
C PHE A 455 9.10 -1.78 -26.17
N ALA A 456 8.57 -1.43 -25.00
CA ALA A 456 8.79 -2.23 -23.80
C ALA A 456 8.26 -3.66 -23.99
N GLY A 457 7.03 -3.83 -24.50
CA GLY A 457 6.45 -5.15 -24.78
C GLY A 457 7.26 -5.96 -25.80
N LEU A 458 7.72 -5.32 -26.88
CA LEU A 458 8.54 -5.95 -27.91
C LEU A 458 9.90 -6.39 -27.36
N TYR A 459 10.58 -5.53 -26.60
CA TYR A 459 11.88 -5.84 -25.97
C TYR A 459 11.82 -7.11 -25.12
N PHE A 460 10.76 -7.28 -24.33
CA PHE A 460 10.58 -8.43 -23.43
C PHE A 460 10.16 -9.74 -24.12
N LYS A 461 9.83 -9.73 -25.42
CA LYS A 461 9.27 -10.90 -26.12
C LYS A 461 9.98 -11.28 -27.41
N VAL A 462 10.76 -10.37 -28.00
CA VAL A 462 11.37 -10.59 -29.31
C VAL A 462 12.37 -11.74 -29.32
N ASP A 463 13.07 -11.95 -28.20
CA ASP A 463 14.00 -13.07 -28.00
C ASP A 463 13.30 -14.43 -28.13
N LEU A 464 12.11 -14.60 -27.56
CA LEU A 464 11.31 -15.83 -27.68
C LEU A 464 10.92 -16.13 -29.14
N LEU A 465 10.60 -15.08 -29.91
CA LEU A 465 10.21 -15.23 -31.31
C LEU A 465 11.42 -15.64 -32.17
N ILE A 466 12.58 -15.03 -31.93
CA ILE A 466 13.84 -15.37 -32.62
C ILE A 466 14.28 -16.79 -32.24
N LEU A 467 14.17 -17.16 -30.97
CA LEU A 467 14.49 -18.50 -30.49
C LEU A 467 13.59 -19.56 -31.13
N GLN A 468 12.28 -19.30 -31.20
CA GLN A 468 11.35 -20.19 -31.89
C GLN A 468 11.73 -20.40 -33.34
N TYR A 469 12.12 -19.33 -34.05
CA TYR A 469 12.45 -19.40 -35.47
C TYR A 469 13.68 -20.28 -35.74
N PHE A 470 14.75 -20.13 -34.95
CA PHE A 470 16.00 -20.86 -35.19
C PHE A 470 16.09 -22.22 -34.52
N LYS A 471 15.43 -22.41 -33.38
CA LYS A 471 15.63 -23.59 -32.52
C LYS A 471 14.36 -24.37 -32.20
N GLY A 472 13.19 -23.82 -32.57
CA GLY A 472 11.92 -24.48 -32.39
C GLY A 472 11.31 -24.30 -31.00
N VAL A 473 10.13 -24.89 -30.83
CA VAL A 473 9.23 -24.63 -29.68
C VAL A 473 9.75 -25.25 -28.38
N HIS A 474 10.44 -26.38 -28.46
CA HIS A 474 11.00 -27.05 -27.29
C HIS A 474 11.93 -26.12 -26.49
N GLU A 475 12.90 -25.52 -27.18
CA GLU A 475 13.91 -24.63 -26.58
C GLU A 475 13.28 -23.37 -25.99
N VAL A 476 12.19 -22.89 -26.60
CA VAL A 476 11.37 -21.79 -26.04
C VAL A 476 10.77 -22.19 -24.70
N GLY A 477 10.24 -23.41 -24.58
CA GLY A 477 9.70 -23.94 -23.33
C GLY A 477 10.76 -24.03 -22.23
N VAL A 478 11.94 -24.58 -22.55
CA VAL A 478 13.06 -24.69 -21.63
C VAL A 478 13.52 -23.30 -21.16
N TYR A 479 13.74 -22.37 -22.09
CA TYR A 479 14.14 -21.00 -21.77
C TYR A 479 13.12 -20.27 -20.89
N ALA A 480 11.84 -20.31 -21.28
CA ALA A 480 10.77 -19.64 -20.56
C ALA A 480 10.61 -20.17 -19.13
N SER A 481 10.88 -21.47 -18.91
CA SER A 481 10.76 -22.08 -17.57
C SER A 481 11.74 -21.46 -16.56
N GLY A 482 12.95 -21.13 -16.99
CA GLY A 482 13.94 -20.41 -16.17
C GLY A 482 13.63 -18.92 -16.08
N TYR A 483 13.30 -18.29 -17.21
CA TYR A 483 13.02 -16.86 -17.29
C TYR A 483 11.87 -16.42 -16.37
N LYS A 484 10.85 -17.27 -16.17
CA LYS A 484 9.68 -16.96 -15.33
C LYS A 484 10.03 -16.64 -13.87
N PHE A 485 11.09 -17.24 -13.32
CA PHE A 485 11.56 -16.91 -11.97
C PHE A 485 12.20 -15.52 -11.90
N PHE A 486 12.92 -15.12 -12.95
CA PHE A 486 13.41 -13.74 -13.07
C PHE A 486 12.24 -12.75 -13.26
N GLU A 487 11.29 -13.06 -14.15
CA GLU A 487 10.09 -12.24 -14.37
C GLU A 487 9.30 -12.01 -13.08
N ALA A 488 9.21 -13.03 -12.21
CA ALA A 488 8.57 -12.96 -10.91
C ALA A 488 9.25 -11.98 -9.93
N LEU A 489 10.50 -11.56 -10.16
CA LEU A 489 11.24 -10.61 -9.32
C LEU A 489 11.21 -9.16 -9.85
N ILE A 490 10.78 -8.95 -11.10
CA ILE A 490 10.69 -7.61 -11.72
C ILE A 490 9.77 -6.67 -10.91
N PHE A 491 8.79 -7.21 -10.18
CA PHE A 491 7.89 -6.38 -9.36
C PHE A 491 8.61 -5.53 -8.31
N VAL A 492 9.79 -5.97 -7.82
CA VAL A 492 10.59 -5.23 -6.83
C VAL A 492 10.91 -3.83 -7.34
N GLY A 493 11.29 -3.70 -8.62
CA GLY A 493 11.55 -2.40 -9.24
C GLY A 493 10.30 -1.53 -9.34
N SER A 494 9.15 -2.12 -9.71
CA SER A 494 7.88 -1.39 -9.78
C SER A 494 7.39 -0.91 -8.40
N SER A 495 7.54 -1.73 -7.36
CA SER A 495 7.19 -1.40 -5.98
C SER A 495 8.08 -0.28 -5.44
N TYR A 496 9.38 -0.33 -5.73
CA TYR A 496 10.29 0.77 -5.43
C TYR A 496 9.85 2.07 -6.12
N THR A 497 9.60 2.04 -7.43
CA THR A 497 9.20 3.23 -8.19
C THR A 497 7.96 3.88 -7.59
N ILE A 498 6.91 3.09 -7.30
CA ILE A 498 5.67 3.58 -6.69
C ILE A 498 5.93 4.30 -5.36
N ALA A 499 6.79 3.74 -4.51
CA ALA A 499 7.12 4.33 -3.21
C ALA A 499 8.04 5.56 -3.34
N ALA A 500 8.98 5.55 -4.30
CA ALA A 500 10.02 6.55 -4.42
C ALA A 500 9.59 7.78 -5.24
N THR A 501 8.68 7.64 -6.21
CA THR A 501 8.20 8.73 -7.08
C THR A 501 7.75 9.99 -6.32
N PRO A 502 6.88 9.93 -5.29
CA PRO A 502 6.47 11.14 -4.57
C PRO A 502 7.64 11.84 -3.87
N ILE A 503 8.60 11.07 -3.34
CA ILE A 503 9.79 11.59 -2.68
C ILE A 503 10.67 12.30 -3.70
N TYR A 504 10.94 11.70 -4.86
CA TYR A 504 11.69 12.34 -5.93
C TYR A 504 11.02 13.60 -6.44
N LYS A 505 9.68 13.59 -6.60
CA LYS A 505 8.93 14.77 -7.02
C LYS A 505 9.10 15.92 -6.04
N GLN A 506 8.99 15.66 -4.74
CA GLN A 506 9.20 16.67 -3.71
C GLN A 506 10.63 17.25 -3.77
N HIS A 507 11.65 16.40 -3.86
CA HIS A 507 13.05 16.86 -3.92
C HIS A 507 13.33 17.67 -5.20
N LEU A 508 12.71 17.33 -6.33
CA LEU A 508 12.84 18.11 -7.57
C LEU A 508 12.23 19.52 -7.46
N GLU A 509 11.24 19.70 -6.58
CA GLU A 509 10.58 20.98 -6.32
C GLU A 509 11.30 21.80 -5.22
N GLU A 510 11.86 21.15 -4.19
CA GLU A 510 12.36 21.81 -2.97
C GLU A 510 13.90 21.85 -2.82
N ASP A 511 14.63 20.76 -3.13
CA ASP A 511 16.08 20.63 -2.90
C ASP A 511 16.71 19.76 -4.02
N ARG A 512 17.10 20.43 -5.10
CA ARG A 512 17.62 19.76 -6.30
C ARG A 512 18.90 18.96 -5.99
N PRO A 513 19.94 19.48 -5.30
CA PRO A 513 21.13 18.70 -4.95
C PRO A 513 20.84 17.37 -4.24
N ALA A 514 19.80 17.33 -3.41
CA ALA A 514 19.40 16.11 -2.72
C ALA A 514 18.86 15.02 -3.67
N VAL A 515 18.36 15.38 -4.87
CA VAL A 515 17.97 14.41 -5.91
C VAL A 515 19.16 13.57 -6.39
N LYS A 516 20.30 14.21 -6.71
CA LYS A 516 21.51 13.50 -7.17
C LYS A 516 22.02 12.53 -6.11
N LYS A 517 22.09 12.97 -4.85
CA LYS A 517 22.47 12.13 -3.70
C LYS A 517 21.51 10.94 -3.54
N LYS A 518 20.20 11.18 -3.67
CA LYS A 518 19.18 10.14 -3.57
C LYS A 518 19.26 9.13 -4.72
N ILE A 519 19.51 9.57 -5.96
CA ILE A 519 19.74 8.66 -7.10
C ILE A 519 20.91 7.73 -6.81
N ILE A 520 22.07 8.27 -6.40
CA ILE A 520 23.25 7.47 -6.11
C ILE A 520 22.95 6.47 -4.99
N ARG A 521 22.41 6.94 -3.86
CA ARG A 521 22.08 6.09 -2.71
C ARG A 521 21.12 4.96 -3.07
N ASP A 522 20.02 5.28 -3.73
CA ASP A 522 18.97 4.31 -4.03
C ASP A 522 19.45 3.33 -5.12
N SER A 523 20.20 3.79 -6.13
CA SER A 523 20.83 2.92 -7.13
C SER A 523 21.86 1.98 -6.48
N THR A 524 22.71 2.47 -5.57
CA THR A 524 23.67 1.61 -4.85
C THR A 524 22.96 0.57 -3.98
N LEU A 525 21.93 0.99 -3.22
CA LEU A 525 21.14 0.09 -2.39
C LEU A 525 20.48 -1.02 -3.23
N LEU A 526 19.82 -0.64 -4.32
CA LEU A 526 19.12 -1.59 -5.18
C LEU A 526 20.06 -2.47 -5.99
N PHE A 527 21.24 -1.97 -6.37
CA PHE A 527 22.27 -2.79 -6.99
C PHE A 527 22.79 -3.86 -6.02
N ILE A 528 23.13 -3.48 -4.78
CA ILE A 528 23.58 -4.43 -3.74
C ILE A 528 22.49 -5.47 -3.46
N LEU A 529 21.24 -5.02 -3.29
CA LEU A 529 20.10 -5.91 -3.08
C LEU A 529 19.89 -6.87 -4.26
N GLY A 530 19.86 -6.35 -5.48
CA GLY A 530 19.67 -7.14 -6.69
C GLY A 530 20.81 -8.13 -6.93
N MET A 531 22.06 -7.72 -6.68
CA MET A 531 23.23 -8.58 -6.78
C MET A 531 23.22 -9.66 -5.70
N GLY A 532 22.83 -9.33 -4.46
CA GLY A 532 22.64 -10.31 -3.39
C GLY A 532 21.60 -11.36 -3.74
N ILE A 533 20.45 -10.95 -4.29
CA ILE A 533 19.40 -11.87 -4.80
C ILE A 533 19.95 -12.72 -5.95
N ALA A 534 20.70 -12.13 -6.89
CA ALA A 534 21.26 -12.86 -8.03
C ALA A 534 22.25 -13.94 -7.58
N ILE A 535 23.20 -13.60 -6.71
CA ILE A 535 24.20 -14.55 -6.17
C ILE A 535 23.49 -15.66 -5.37
N PHE A 536 22.57 -15.30 -4.46
CA PHE A 536 21.82 -16.27 -3.67
C PHE A 536 21.01 -17.22 -4.56
N SER A 537 20.33 -16.69 -5.57
CA SER A 537 19.54 -17.47 -6.52
C SER A 537 20.44 -18.35 -7.39
N TRP A 538 21.63 -17.87 -7.78
CA TRP A 538 22.57 -18.62 -8.59
C TRP A 538 23.08 -19.89 -7.90
N PHE A 539 23.36 -19.81 -6.59
CA PHE A 539 23.77 -20.95 -5.77
C PHE A 539 22.61 -21.84 -5.34
N SER A 540 21.45 -21.27 -5.02
CA SER A 540 20.31 -22.05 -4.52
C SER A 540 19.49 -22.70 -5.64
N ALA A 541 19.56 -22.19 -6.88
CA ALA A 541 18.76 -22.69 -8.00
C ALA A 541 18.93 -24.19 -8.30
N PRO A 542 20.14 -24.77 -8.36
CA PRO A 542 20.31 -26.21 -8.56
C PRO A 542 19.72 -27.08 -7.44
N ILE A 543 19.50 -26.50 -6.25
CA ILE A 543 18.95 -27.21 -5.09
C ILE A 543 17.43 -27.06 -5.06
N ILE A 544 16.90 -25.83 -5.22
CA ILE A 544 15.48 -25.53 -5.03
C ILE A 544 14.68 -25.83 -6.29
N LEU A 545 15.18 -25.46 -7.48
CA LEU A 545 14.39 -25.52 -8.70
C LEU A 545 14.04 -26.93 -9.18
N PRO A 546 14.84 -27.99 -8.98
CA PRO A 546 14.41 -29.35 -9.33
C PRO A 546 13.14 -29.82 -8.62
N PHE A 547 12.83 -29.25 -7.44
CA PHE A 547 11.57 -29.54 -6.74
C PHE A 547 10.39 -28.72 -7.29
N ALA A 548 10.66 -27.55 -7.85
CA ALA A 548 9.64 -26.68 -8.43
C ALA A 548 9.30 -27.07 -9.88
N LEU A 549 10.34 -27.28 -10.69
CA LEU A 549 10.29 -27.61 -12.11
C LEU A 549 10.02 -29.10 -12.34
N GLY A 550 9.26 -29.44 -13.38
CA GLY A 550 9.17 -30.81 -13.87
C GLY A 550 10.51 -31.30 -14.45
N LYS A 551 10.69 -32.62 -14.56
CA LYS A 551 11.94 -33.24 -15.08
C LYS A 551 12.35 -32.71 -16.47
N GLU A 552 11.37 -32.35 -17.30
CA GLU A 552 11.63 -31.78 -18.64
C GLU A 552 12.28 -30.39 -18.61
N PHE A 553 12.15 -29.66 -17.50
CA PHE A 553 12.58 -28.26 -17.41
C PHE A 553 13.88 -28.07 -16.62
N VAL A 554 14.57 -29.15 -16.24
CA VAL A 554 15.83 -29.08 -15.48
C VAL A 554 16.89 -28.25 -16.22
N GLN A 555 16.92 -28.30 -17.55
CA GLN A 555 17.81 -27.48 -18.38
C GLN A 555 17.53 -25.97 -18.24
N GLY A 556 16.30 -25.58 -17.91
CA GLY A 556 15.89 -24.20 -17.67
C GLY A 556 16.55 -23.58 -16.43
N ILE A 557 17.10 -24.40 -15.52
CA ILE A 557 17.87 -23.93 -14.36
C ILE A 557 19.08 -23.10 -14.81
N TRP A 558 19.75 -23.50 -15.90
CA TRP A 558 20.87 -22.73 -16.43
C TRP A 558 20.41 -21.35 -16.90
N ALA A 559 19.29 -21.28 -17.62
CA ALA A 559 18.73 -20.01 -18.09
C ALA A 559 18.42 -19.08 -16.91
N PHE A 560 17.79 -19.58 -15.86
CA PHE A 560 17.54 -18.78 -14.64
C PHE A 560 18.84 -18.28 -13.99
N ARG A 561 19.83 -19.17 -13.83
CA ARG A 561 21.13 -18.85 -13.22
C ARG A 561 21.86 -17.72 -13.95
N VAL A 562 21.69 -17.59 -15.24
CA VAL A 562 22.29 -16.50 -16.03
C VAL A 562 21.41 -15.25 -15.99
N VAL A 563 20.13 -15.39 -16.37
CA VAL A 563 19.21 -14.23 -16.51
C VAL A 563 19.04 -13.48 -15.20
N ILE A 564 19.15 -14.14 -14.03
CA ILE A 564 19.00 -13.46 -12.73
C ILE A 564 20.01 -12.32 -12.53
N PHE A 565 21.18 -12.36 -13.18
CA PHE A 565 22.15 -11.26 -13.13
C PHE A 565 21.70 -9.99 -13.87
N ALA A 566 20.61 -10.04 -14.65
CA ALA A 566 19.97 -8.85 -15.20
C ALA A 566 19.25 -8.03 -14.10
N LEU A 567 18.84 -8.66 -12.99
CA LEU A 567 18.07 -8.03 -11.91
C LEU A 567 18.75 -6.79 -11.30
N PRO A 568 20.02 -6.81 -10.84
CA PRO A 568 20.66 -5.62 -10.28
C PRO A 568 20.64 -4.42 -11.23
N PHE A 569 20.88 -4.66 -12.52
CA PHE A 569 20.88 -3.62 -13.56
C PHE A 569 19.47 -3.11 -13.85
N LEU A 570 18.49 -4.01 -13.93
CA LEU A 570 17.08 -3.65 -14.10
C LEU A 570 16.60 -2.77 -12.95
N LEU A 571 16.95 -3.09 -11.70
CA LEU A 571 16.55 -2.30 -10.54
C LEU A 571 17.19 -0.90 -10.54
N VAL A 572 18.46 -0.77 -10.93
CA VAL A 572 19.11 0.54 -11.09
C VAL A 572 18.45 1.34 -12.22
N SER A 573 18.21 0.69 -13.37
CA SER A 573 17.51 1.31 -14.51
C SER A 573 16.11 1.78 -14.11
N ALA A 574 15.40 1.07 -13.24
CA ALA A 574 14.10 1.50 -12.72
C ALA A 574 14.19 2.84 -11.95
N VAL A 575 15.26 3.06 -11.16
CA VAL A 575 15.54 4.37 -10.52
C VAL A 575 15.70 5.46 -11.57
N CYS A 576 16.58 5.23 -12.54
CA CYS A 576 16.92 6.21 -13.55
C CYS A 576 15.70 6.57 -14.42
N MET A 577 14.95 5.56 -14.88
CA MET A 577 13.75 5.76 -15.69
C MET A 577 12.68 6.55 -14.92
N ASN A 578 12.47 6.25 -13.62
CA ASN A 578 11.54 7.01 -12.78
C ASN A 578 11.85 8.51 -12.78
N VAL A 579 13.12 8.87 -12.63
CA VAL A 579 13.55 10.28 -12.69
C VAL A 579 13.37 10.88 -14.09
N LEU A 580 13.71 10.17 -15.17
CA LEU A 580 13.48 10.66 -16.54
C LEU A 580 12.00 10.96 -16.82
N TYR A 581 11.08 10.14 -16.29
CA TYR A 581 9.65 10.41 -16.38
C TYR A 581 9.26 11.69 -15.66
N LEU A 582 9.74 11.88 -14.43
CA LEU A 582 9.49 13.10 -13.64
C LEU A 582 10.04 14.35 -14.32
N LEU A 583 11.19 14.24 -14.98
CA LEU A 583 11.81 15.31 -15.76
C LEU A 583 11.16 15.53 -17.15
N LYS A 584 10.06 14.81 -17.46
CA LYS A 584 9.36 14.86 -18.76
C LYS A 584 10.26 14.54 -19.96
N LYS A 585 11.29 13.70 -19.76
CA LYS A 585 12.27 13.29 -20.78
C LYS A 585 11.90 11.97 -21.46
N VAL A 586 10.59 11.68 -21.60
CA VAL A 586 10.04 10.40 -22.14
C VAL A 586 10.60 10.05 -23.52
N LYS A 587 10.94 11.04 -24.36
CA LYS A 587 11.58 10.82 -25.67
C LYS A 587 12.88 10.01 -25.58
N TRP A 588 13.69 10.27 -24.55
CA TRP A 588 14.94 9.55 -24.33
C TRP A 588 14.69 8.13 -23.85
N VAL A 589 13.66 7.91 -23.04
CA VAL A 589 13.25 6.56 -22.63
C VAL A 589 12.85 5.72 -23.84
N VAL A 590 12.09 6.29 -24.78
CA VAL A 590 11.74 5.63 -26.05
C VAL A 590 12.99 5.31 -26.87
N ALA A 591 13.94 6.24 -26.98
CA ALA A 591 15.19 6.01 -27.70
C ALA A 591 16.04 4.88 -27.08
N ILE A 592 16.07 4.79 -25.75
CA ILE A 592 16.74 3.70 -25.04
C ILE A 592 16.08 2.35 -25.35
N PHE A 593 14.75 2.25 -25.29
CA PHE A 593 14.06 1.00 -25.65
C PHE A 593 14.33 0.59 -27.10
N LEU A 594 14.34 1.54 -28.04
CA LEU A 594 14.69 1.26 -29.44
C LEU A 594 16.11 0.70 -29.58
N PHE A 595 17.07 1.30 -28.86
CA PHE A 595 18.44 0.81 -28.83
C PHE A 595 18.52 -0.60 -28.22
N GLN A 596 17.81 -0.86 -27.13
CA GLN A 596 17.76 -2.19 -26.51
C GLN A 596 17.15 -3.24 -27.45
N ILE A 597 16.05 -2.92 -28.14
CA ILE A 597 15.45 -3.82 -29.13
C ILE A 597 16.45 -4.11 -30.24
N PHE A 598 17.16 -3.10 -30.75
CA PHE A 598 18.16 -3.29 -31.79
C PHE A 598 19.27 -4.24 -31.34
N VAL A 599 19.88 -3.99 -30.18
CA VAL A 599 20.93 -4.87 -29.62
C VAL A 599 20.40 -6.28 -29.38
N ASN A 600 19.19 -6.40 -28.83
CA ASN A 600 18.56 -7.69 -28.54
C ASN A 600 18.31 -8.49 -29.84
N ILE A 601 17.72 -7.87 -30.86
CA ILE A 601 17.45 -8.51 -32.15
C ILE A 601 18.75 -8.92 -32.82
N VAL A 602 19.71 -8.00 -32.98
CA VAL A 602 20.99 -8.28 -33.65
C VAL A 602 21.76 -9.37 -32.92
N GLY A 603 21.86 -9.27 -31.59
CA GLY A 603 22.51 -10.28 -30.77
C GLY A 603 21.84 -11.65 -30.93
N ASN A 604 20.50 -11.71 -30.83
CA ASN A 604 19.80 -12.99 -30.90
C ASN A 604 19.90 -13.60 -32.30
N VAL A 605 19.76 -12.81 -33.37
CA VAL A 605 19.89 -13.31 -34.76
C VAL A 605 21.28 -13.88 -35.02
N ILE A 606 22.34 -13.27 -34.48
CA ILE A 606 23.72 -13.74 -34.68
C ILE A 606 24.02 -14.98 -33.81
N PHE A 607 23.66 -14.95 -32.53
CA PHE A 607 24.17 -15.92 -31.55
C PHE A 607 23.20 -17.08 -31.23
N VAL A 608 21.89 -16.91 -31.37
CA VAL A 608 20.92 -18.00 -31.12
C VAL A 608 21.12 -19.19 -32.06
N PRO A 609 21.42 -19.02 -33.37
CA PRO A 609 21.72 -20.17 -34.24
C PRO A 609 22.88 -21.03 -33.71
N LEU A 610 23.86 -20.42 -33.05
CA LEU A 610 25.05 -21.09 -32.53
C LEU A 610 24.85 -21.65 -31.12
N PHE A 611 24.22 -20.89 -30.22
CA PHE A 611 24.19 -21.20 -28.78
C PHE A 611 22.77 -21.42 -28.20
N SER A 612 21.73 -21.48 -29.03
CA SER A 612 20.33 -21.65 -28.59
C SER A 612 19.93 -20.61 -27.53
N TYR A 613 19.07 -20.97 -26.58
CA TYR A 613 18.62 -20.11 -25.49
C TYR A 613 19.74 -19.61 -24.57
N HIS A 614 20.94 -20.20 -24.64
CA HIS A 614 22.07 -19.74 -23.85
C HIS A 614 22.51 -18.34 -24.30
N ALA A 615 22.48 -18.08 -25.62
CA ALA A 615 22.69 -16.75 -26.16
C ALA A 615 21.63 -15.76 -25.66
N SER A 616 20.34 -16.11 -25.77
CA SER A 616 19.24 -15.23 -25.36
C SER A 616 19.37 -14.79 -23.90
N ALA A 617 19.68 -15.73 -23.00
CA ALA A 617 19.89 -15.43 -21.59
C ALA A 617 21.03 -14.43 -21.35
N ILE A 618 22.18 -14.62 -22.00
CA ILE A 618 23.34 -13.71 -21.87
C ILE A 618 23.01 -12.34 -22.47
N ILE A 619 22.36 -12.31 -23.63
CA ILE A 619 21.97 -11.07 -24.32
C ILE A 619 21.01 -10.27 -23.44
N THR A 620 20.08 -10.89 -22.73
CA THR A 620 19.21 -10.18 -21.77
C THR A 620 20.02 -9.45 -20.69
N VAL A 621 21.01 -10.12 -20.09
CA VAL A 621 21.88 -9.50 -19.08
C VAL A 621 22.65 -8.34 -19.70
N LEU A 622 23.23 -8.52 -20.89
CA LEU A 622 23.94 -7.47 -21.62
C LEU A 622 23.05 -6.27 -21.93
N CYS A 623 21.80 -6.50 -22.36
CA CYS A 623 20.85 -5.43 -22.63
C CYS A 623 20.54 -4.60 -21.37
N GLU A 624 20.38 -5.22 -20.20
CA GLU A 624 20.16 -4.47 -18.95
C GLU A 624 21.42 -3.75 -18.45
N MET A 625 22.60 -4.35 -18.64
CA MET A 625 23.88 -3.70 -18.37
C MET A 625 24.05 -2.44 -19.21
N LEU A 626 23.82 -2.54 -20.52
CA LEU A 626 23.89 -1.41 -21.45
C LEU A 626 22.84 -0.34 -21.12
N ASN A 627 21.62 -0.76 -20.78
CA ASN A 627 20.56 0.14 -20.32
C ASN A 627 21.00 0.98 -19.12
N THR A 628 21.59 0.31 -18.13
CA THR A 628 22.10 0.97 -16.91
C THR A 628 23.24 1.92 -17.25
N ALA A 629 24.18 1.49 -18.10
CA ALA A 629 25.31 2.30 -18.53
C ALA A 629 24.89 3.57 -19.29
N ILE A 630 23.78 3.53 -20.04
CA ILE A 630 23.24 4.68 -20.78
C ILE A 630 22.38 5.58 -19.88
N THR A 631 21.53 4.98 -19.04
CA THR A 631 20.54 5.72 -18.26
C THR A 631 21.15 6.53 -17.12
N ILE A 632 22.22 6.05 -16.47
CA ILE A 632 22.88 6.77 -15.37
C ILE A 632 23.44 8.12 -15.86
N PRO A 633 24.32 8.20 -16.88
CA PRO A 633 24.84 9.48 -17.37
C PRO A 633 23.74 10.37 -17.93
N LEU A 634 22.76 9.79 -18.61
CA LEU A 634 21.64 10.54 -19.18
C LEU A 634 20.81 11.23 -18.09
N VAL A 635 20.53 10.56 -16.97
CA VAL A 635 19.81 11.16 -15.84
C VAL A 635 20.62 12.27 -15.21
N ILE A 636 21.92 12.06 -15.00
CA ILE A 636 22.82 13.08 -14.42
C ILE A 636 22.86 14.32 -15.31
N LYS A 637 23.05 14.15 -16.62
CA LYS A 637 23.06 15.26 -17.60
C LYS A 637 21.69 15.93 -17.73
N ALA A 638 20.61 15.15 -17.75
CA ALA A 638 19.26 15.68 -17.83
C ALA A 638 18.90 16.52 -16.60
N TYR A 639 19.45 16.16 -15.44
CA TYR A 639 19.32 16.93 -14.21
C TYR A 639 20.18 18.21 -14.25
N GLU A 640 21.42 18.15 -14.74
CA GLU A 640 22.33 19.31 -14.83
C GLU A 640 21.80 20.39 -15.79
N ASN A 641 21.12 20.01 -16.88
CA ASN A 641 20.53 20.93 -17.86
C ASN A 641 19.22 21.63 -17.42
N ILE A 642 18.80 21.46 -16.17
CA ILE A 642 17.63 22.18 -15.59
C ILE A 642 18.10 23.42 -14.80
N GLY A 643 19.43 23.64 -14.76
CA GLY A 643 20.09 24.84 -14.25
C GLY A 643 19.89 26.05 -15.14
#